data_AF-A0A350J0K1-F1
#
_entry.id   AF-A0A350J0K1-F1
#
_cell.length_a   1.000
_cell.length_b   1.000
_cell.length_c   1.000
_cell.angle_alpha   90.00
_cell.angle_beta   90.00
_cell.angle_gamma   90.00
#
_symmetry.space_group_name_H-M   'P 1'
#
loop_
_entity.id
_entity.type
_entity.pdbx_description
1 polymer ?
#
loop_
_entity_poly.entity_id
_entity_poly.type
_entity_poly.pdbx_seq_one_letter_code
_entity_poly.pdbx_strand_id
1 'polypeptide(L)'
;MNSPLMSLNTKKHKKKLYHLLLIPLLLVVLLQGLIPFSILLLSRTRETMAQNAVDIDSHLVENRRVILENAMLDQWNEIAGESSFLDDTLKTLLTEYQMETQAFSADRQMQKEYIRRVFPHLMSYLRTDTTCGVFLILGNDGDHTQALDYQGFFLRDSDPATKTESDSDLLFERGDKDLARDGGIALDSSWNSSFHFAGSGVRMADDFFYTPYLTAQQNTDADMKDIGYWSTPFILEDHVMDNHQMITYSIPLCLDGVVYGIVGTEVSTSYISTAFLPVRDLDRNLNAGYAIAVDHQDGTYQIISGKGLLFDSVRRNNETFSMLKTEYRDLYRVNDVSVGTRGIYSTVSGMKLYGGNIPYENGNWVLCGFVTEDSLFSLGNQLYQGILTTILICAAIGVVVMFFVVAYLSRPVHRLMDSIRGGMNGLIAFRPSNIAEIDELHEVVQNLTQIEMAVEKQLMEEKEHYRIALESSNDEFFTYRQKNRTIEIVNSRYHNGMWNMDRFWSEVVLPYVCKQDMEQLKDLVTDNGTDGQVQIRMKSKDDDEPRWMEVRWKVVQDNPDDGVTVVGYMRDIHKAKMRELEQEKRQILDPVTGFYRCKQGVTILTEERQKVPRGQLVLLDICDFARMVREHGLTFGDLILNEMAELIREQTEQLCHGKQILIRADADSFLFWLPETKAVSCNGMLEQLQVRFSCLIRQSALVLKFHAGTAEAKDQSTGELMEQVQCALMDA
;
A
#
# COMPACT_ATOMS: atom_id res chain seq x y z
N MET A 1 53.45 3.45 36.53
CA MET A 1 53.54 4.23 35.28
C MET A 1 52.29 3.96 34.46
N ASN A 2 51.48 5.02 34.36
CA ASN A 2 50.48 5.37 33.34
C ASN A 2 49.64 4.27 32.66
N SER A 3 48.38 4.28 33.08
CA SER A 3 47.18 3.97 32.30
C SER A 3 47.16 4.61 30.90
N PRO A 4 46.31 4.08 30.02
CA PRO A 4 45.53 4.94 29.15
C PRO A 4 44.03 4.67 29.34
N LEU A 5 43.34 5.70 29.82
CA LEU A 5 41.90 5.87 29.65
C LEU A 5 41.61 6.01 28.15
N MET A 6 41.05 4.98 27.56
CA MET A 6 40.49 5.05 26.21
C MET A 6 39.03 5.51 26.35
N SER A 7 38.78 6.80 26.12
CA SER A 7 37.46 7.39 26.12
C SER A 7 36.59 6.77 25.01
N LEU A 8 35.61 5.94 25.38
CA LEU A 8 34.55 5.49 24.48
C LEU A 8 33.62 6.67 24.17
N ASN A 9 33.96 7.40 23.11
CA ASN A 9 33.07 8.36 22.49
C ASN A 9 32.00 7.60 21.69
N THR A 10 30.88 7.24 22.33
CA THR A 10 29.73 6.63 21.66
C THR A 10 29.06 7.67 20.77
N LYS A 11 29.55 7.83 19.53
CA LYS A 11 28.77 8.43 18.44
C LYS A 11 27.52 7.57 18.25
N LYS A 12 26.37 8.02 18.73
CA LYS A 12 25.06 7.45 18.33
C LYS A 12 24.97 7.51 16.81
N HIS A 13 25.08 6.35 16.15
CA HIS A 13 24.79 6.23 14.72
C HIS A 13 23.35 6.68 14.48
N LYS A 14 23.17 7.78 13.75
CA LYS A 14 21.84 8.23 13.33
C LYS A 14 21.23 7.12 12.45
N LYS A 15 20.11 6.53 12.88
CA LYS A 15 19.42 5.48 12.13
C LYS A 15 18.85 6.08 10.83
N LYS A 16 19.07 5.40 9.70
CA LYS A 16 18.47 5.78 8.41
C LYS A 16 16.95 5.65 8.49
N LEU A 17 16.21 6.59 7.89
CA LEU A 17 14.74 6.62 7.86
C LEU A 17 14.14 5.28 7.42
N TYR A 18 14.80 4.59 6.47
CA TYR A 18 14.47 3.25 6.02
C TYR A 18 14.34 2.22 7.16
N HIS A 19 15.31 2.14 8.08
CA HIS A 19 15.25 1.16 9.18
C HIS A 19 14.24 1.55 10.26
N LEU A 20 13.97 2.84 10.42
CA LEU A 20 12.99 3.34 11.39
C LEU A 20 11.56 2.96 10.99
N LEU A 21 11.23 2.99 9.69
CA LEU A 21 9.91 2.67 9.17
C LEU A 21 9.72 1.18 8.87
N LEU A 22 10.75 0.50 8.34
CA LEU A 22 10.63 -0.89 7.90
C LEU A 22 10.46 -1.87 9.07
N ILE A 23 11.23 -1.71 10.15
CA ILE A 23 11.26 -2.69 11.26
C ILE A 23 9.91 -2.78 11.99
N PRO A 24 9.27 -1.66 12.43
CA PRO A 24 7.98 -1.74 13.12
C PRO A 24 6.87 -2.29 12.23
N LEU A 25 6.88 -1.92 10.95
CA LEU A 25 5.84 -2.31 10.00
C LEU A 25 5.95 -3.80 9.66
N LEU A 26 7.17 -4.34 9.54
CA LEU A 26 7.42 -5.78 9.36
C LEU A 26 7.00 -6.58 10.60
N LEU A 27 7.23 -6.04 11.79
CA LEU A 27 6.80 -6.65 13.04
C LEU A 27 5.26 -6.72 13.14
N VAL A 28 4.53 -5.71 12.67
CA VAL A 28 3.05 -5.73 12.60
C VAL A 28 2.57 -6.82 11.65
N VAL A 29 3.15 -6.93 10.45
CA VAL A 29 2.76 -7.97 9.46
C VAL A 29 2.99 -9.39 10.02
N LEU A 30 4.12 -9.60 10.70
CA LEU A 30 4.41 -10.89 11.35
C LEU A 30 3.40 -11.20 12.47
N LEU A 31 3.13 -10.23 13.35
CA LEU A 31 2.17 -10.40 14.44
C LEU A 31 0.76 -10.70 13.93
N GLN A 32 0.33 -10.03 12.86
CA GLN A 32 -1.00 -10.22 12.28
C GLN A 32 -1.22 -11.65 11.77
N GLY A 33 -0.19 -12.32 11.24
CA GLY A 33 -0.27 -13.73 10.85
C GLY A 33 -0.13 -14.70 12.03
N LEU A 34 0.75 -14.38 12.98
CA LEU A 34 1.13 -15.29 14.07
C LEU A 34 0.03 -15.40 15.15
N ILE A 35 -0.69 -14.31 15.43
CA ILE A 35 -1.74 -14.30 16.46
C ILE A 35 -2.91 -15.24 16.10
N PRO A 36 -3.57 -15.13 14.93
CA PRO A 36 -4.68 -16.03 14.57
C PRO A 36 -4.25 -17.49 14.49
N PHE A 37 -3.06 -17.77 13.96
CA PHE A 37 -2.52 -19.13 13.89
C PHE A 37 -2.25 -19.72 15.28
N SER A 38 -1.75 -18.91 16.21
CA SER A 38 -1.54 -19.34 17.60
C SER A 38 -2.86 -19.61 18.32
N ILE A 39 -3.88 -18.77 18.10
CA ILE A 39 -5.23 -19.01 18.63
C ILE A 39 -5.77 -20.35 18.11
N LEU A 40 -5.57 -20.64 16.82
CA LEU A 40 -6.03 -21.87 16.18
C LEU A 40 -5.31 -23.12 16.73
N LEU A 41 -4.01 -23.02 17.05
CA LEU A 41 -3.26 -24.09 17.73
C LEU A 41 -3.75 -24.31 19.18
N LEU A 42 -4.15 -23.24 19.88
CA LEU A 42 -4.66 -23.30 21.25
C LEU A 42 -6.11 -23.79 21.33
N SER A 43 -6.91 -23.58 20.28
CA SER A 43 -8.35 -23.85 20.28
C SER A 43 -8.74 -25.32 20.17
N ARG A 44 -7.77 -26.26 20.30
CA ARG A 44 -7.99 -27.72 20.19
C ARG A 44 -8.74 -28.14 18.92
N THR A 45 -8.77 -27.30 17.89
CA THR A 45 -9.59 -27.51 16.69
C THR A 45 -9.17 -28.77 15.95
N ARG A 46 -7.88 -29.13 16.01
CA ARG A 46 -7.38 -30.39 15.45
C ARG A 46 -8.03 -31.60 16.12
N GLU A 47 -8.12 -31.59 17.45
CA GLU A 47 -8.72 -32.68 18.23
C GLU A 47 -10.23 -32.75 17.96
N THR A 48 -10.93 -31.62 17.89
CA THR A 48 -12.36 -31.58 17.55
C THR A 48 -12.62 -32.11 16.15
N MET A 49 -11.78 -31.75 15.16
CA MET A 49 -11.93 -32.27 13.80
C MET A 49 -11.68 -33.78 13.74
N ALA A 50 -10.68 -34.28 14.45
CA ALA A 50 -10.42 -35.71 14.54
C ALA A 50 -11.57 -36.46 15.22
N GLN A 51 -12.08 -35.95 16.35
CA GLN A 51 -13.24 -36.55 17.03
C GLN A 51 -14.49 -36.52 16.14
N ASN A 52 -14.72 -35.46 15.37
CA ASN A 52 -15.82 -35.41 14.42
C ASN A 52 -15.68 -36.47 13.31
N ALA A 53 -14.46 -36.71 12.82
CA ALA A 53 -14.22 -37.79 11.84
C ALA A 53 -14.52 -39.16 12.46
N VAL A 54 -14.06 -39.41 13.68
CA VAL A 54 -14.37 -40.62 14.45
C VAL A 54 -15.87 -40.79 14.66
N ASP A 55 -16.59 -39.73 15.06
CA ASP A 55 -18.03 -39.78 15.29
C ASP A 55 -18.78 -40.12 14.00
N ILE A 56 -18.36 -39.58 12.85
CA ILE A 56 -18.93 -39.93 11.53
C ILE A 56 -18.72 -41.41 11.24
N ASP A 57 -17.49 -41.91 11.38
CA ASP A 57 -17.17 -43.32 11.13
C ASP A 57 -17.92 -44.25 12.10
N SER A 58 -18.02 -43.86 13.38
CA SER A 58 -18.79 -44.58 14.39
C SER A 58 -20.28 -44.63 14.04
N HIS A 59 -20.87 -43.54 13.55
CA HIS A 59 -22.26 -43.52 13.10
C HIS A 59 -22.48 -44.39 11.85
N LEU A 60 -21.52 -44.43 10.92
CA LEU A 60 -21.59 -45.29 9.75
C LEU A 60 -21.53 -46.77 10.13
N VAL A 61 -20.62 -47.14 11.03
CA VAL A 61 -20.53 -48.50 11.58
C VAL A 61 -21.81 -48.84 12.34
N GLU A 62 -22.32 -47.94 13.18
CA GLU A 62 -23.55 -48.16 13.93
C GLU A 62 -24.76 -48.39 13.02
N ASN A 63 -24.91 -47.57 11.97
CA ASN A 63 -25.98 -47.76 11.00
C ASN A 63 -25.89 -49.13 10.30
N ARG A 64 -24.68 -49.57 9.96
CA ARG A 64 -24.47 -50.89 9.32
C ARG A 64 -24.68 -52.05 10.30
N ARG A 65 -24.28 -51.87 11.56
CA ARG A 65 -24.59 -52.81 12.64
C ARG A 65 -26.09 -52.98 12.79
N VAL A 66 -26.88 -51.90 12.83
CA VAL A 66 -28.35 -51.97 12.94
C VAL A 66 -28.96 -52.78 11.79
N ILE A 67 -28.51 -52.55 10.55
CA ILE A 67 -29.03 -53.29 9.39
C ILE A 67 -28.72 -54.78 9.51
N LEU A 68 -27.49 -55.13 9.89
CA LEU A 68 -27.07 -56.51 10.07
C LEU A 68 -27.78 -57.19 11.26
N GLU A 69 -27.89 -56.49 12.38
CA GLU A 69 -28.59 -56.98 13.58
C GLU A 69 -30.06 -57.25 13.30
N ASN A 70 -30.76 -56.36 12.59
CA ASN A 70 -32.14 -56.59 12.19
C ASN A 70 -32.26 -57.77 11.24
N ALA A 71 -31.34 -57.96 10.29
CA ALA A 71 -31.34 -59.14 9.43
C ALA A 71 -31.14 -60.44 10.24
N MET A 72 -30.26 -60.42 11.24
CA MET A 72 -30.04 -61.58 12.12
C MET A 72 -31.24 -61.86 13.05
N LEU A 73 -31.86 -60.83 13.61
CA LEU A 73 -32.91 -60.97 14.64
C LEU A 73 -34.31 -61.14 14.05
N ASP A 74 -34.62 -60.44 12.98
CA ASP A 74 -35.97 -60.43 12.41
C ASP A 74 -36.06 -61.43 11.25
N GLN A 75 -35.12 -61.40 10.31
CA GLN A 75 -35.23 -62.14 9.05
C GLN A 75 -34.71 -63.58 9.17
N TRP A 76 -33.47 -63.79 9.61
CA TRP A 76 -32.87 -65.13 9.66
C TRP A 76 -33.38 -65.99 10.83
N ASN A 77 -34.01 -65.34 11.80
CA ASN A 77 -34.69 -65.97 12.95
C ASN A 77 -36.12 -66.43 12.61
N GLU A 78 -36.68 -66.09 11.43
CA GLU A 78 -38.07 -66.49 11.08
C GLU A 78 -38.27 -68.01 11.11
N ILE A 79 -37.20 -68.80 10.89
CA ILE A 79 -37.19 -70.26 11.01
C ILE A 79 -37.66 -70.76 12.39
N ALA A 80 -37.53 -69.93 13.43
CA ALA A 80 -38.10 -70.21 14.76
C ALA A 80 -39.62 -70.42 14.73
N GLY A 81 -40.30 -69.76 13.80
CA GLY A 81 -41.73 -69.93 13.56
C GLY A 81 -42.11 -71.31 13.02
N GLU A 82 -41.19 -71.99 12.34
CA GLU A 82 -41.44 -73.32 11.74
C GLU A 82 -41.48 -74.45 12.76
N SER A 83 -40.98 -74.21 13.99
CA SER A 83 -40.98 -75.21 15.08
C SER A 83 -42.38 -75.79 15.33
N SER A 84 -43.43 -74.95 15.32
CA SER A 84 -44.80 -75.42 15.53
C SER A 84 -45.30 -76.38 14.44
N PHE A 85 -44.97 -76.10 13.18
CA PHE A 85 -45.30 -77.00 12.07
C PHE A 85 -44.55 -78.33 12.19
N LEU A 86 -43.27 -78.28 12.57
CA LEU A 86 -42.43 -79.46 12.76
C LEU A 86 -42.94 -80.34 13.91
N ASP A 87 -43.32 -79.72 15.03
CA ASP A 87 -43.87 -80.40 16.21
C ASP A 87 -45.25 -81.03 15.90
N ASP A 88 -46.15 -80.31 15.23
CA ASP A 88 -47.48 -80.81 14.84
C ASP A 88 -47.38 -81.98 13.84
N THR A 89 -46.42 -81.91 12.92
CA THR A 89 -46.15 -82.99 11.96
C THR A 89 -45.63 -84.23 12.68
N LEU A 90 -44.72 -84.05 13.66
CA LEU A 90 -44.18 -85.16 14.45
C LEU A 90 -45.28 -85.79 15.29
N LYS A 91 -46.09 -84.97 15.97
CA LYS A 91 -47.21 -85.43 16.79
C LYS A 91 -48.23 -86.25 16.00
N THR A 92 -48.51 -85.84 14.77
CA THR A 92 -49.40 -86.57 13.85
C THR A 92 -48.79 -87.92 13.46
N LEU A 93 -47.50 -87.95 13.11
CA LEU A 93 -46.77 -89.18 12.80
C LEU A 93 -46.75 -90.15 14.00
N LEU A 94 -46.44 -89.68 15.20
CA LEU A 94 -46.44 -90.49 16.42
C LEU A 94 -47.82 -91.08 16.72
N THR A 95 -48.89 -90.30 16.49
CA THR A 95 -50.27 -90.76 16.67
C THR A 95 -50.66 -91.83 15.65
N GLU A 96 -50.29 -91.67 14.38
CA GLU A 96 -50.56 -92.64 13.30
C GLU A 96 -49.91 -94.00 13.56
N TYR A 97 -48.68 -94.01 14.07
CA TYR A 97 -47.90 -95.22 14.32
C TYR A 97 -47.97 -95.71 15.78
N GLN A 98 -48.76 -95.06 16.63
CA GLN A 98 -48.89 -95.37 18.07
C GLN A 98 -47.54 -95.46 18.79
N MET A 99 -46.68 -94.47 18.56
CA MET A 99 -45.31 -94.41 19.07
C MET A 99 -45.18 -93.28 20.11
N GLU A 100 -44.37 -93.49 21.15
CA GLU A 100 -44.00 -92.45 22.12
C GLU A 100 -42.84 -91.60 21.59
N THR A 101 -42.79 -90.32 21.97
CA THR A 101 -41.75 -89.37 21.52
C THR A 101 -40.33 -89.85 21.81
N GLN A 102 -40.10 -90.52 22.95
CA GLN A 102 -38.78 -91.06 23.30
C GLN A 102 -38.32 -92.17 22.34
N ALA A 103 -39.25 -92.97 21.81
CA ALA A 103 -38.93 -94.07 20.90
C ALA A 103 -38.55 -93.61 19.49
N PHE A 104 -38.98 -92.40 19.10
CA PHE A 104 -38.67 -91.81 17.79
C PHE A 104 -37.17 -91.62 17.57
N SER A 105 -36.42 -91.21 18.61
CA SER A 105 -34.98 -90.95 18.51
C SER A 105 -34.15 -92.21 18.17
N ALA A 106 -34.68 -93.40 18.48
CA ALA A 106 -34.02 -94.68 18.19
C ALA A 106 -34.45 -95.32 16.86
N ASP A 107 -35.57 -94.88 16.26
CA ASP A 107 -36.14 -95.48 15.06
C ASP A 107 -35.76 -94.71 13.78
N ARG A 108 -34.69 -95.15 13.13
CA ARG A 108 -34.18 -94.56 11.89
C ARG A 108 -35.19 -94.58 10.74
N GLN A 109 -36.10 -95.55 10.68
CA GLN A 109 -37.09 -95.63 9.60
C GLN A 109 -38.17 -94.58 9.81
N MET A 110 -38.63 -94.39 11.05
CA MET A 110 -39.58 -93.35 11.40
C MET A 110 -39.00 -91.94 11.24
N GLN A 111 -37.72 -91.75 11.57
CA GLN A 111 -37.01 -90.51 11.29
C GLN A 111 -36.98 -90.14 9.79
N LYS A 112 -36.73 -91.13 8.93
CA LYS A 112 -36.77 -90.92 7.46
C LYS A 112 -38.16 -90.56 6.96
N GLU A 113 -39.21 -91.20 7.48
CA GLU A 113 -40.60 -90.88 7.14
C GLU A 113 -40.98 -89.47 7.59
N TYR A 114 -40.57 -89.06 8.81
CA TYR A 114 -40.75 -87.70 9.30
C TYR A 114 -40.08 -86.67 8.39
N ILE A 115 -38.79 -86.88 8.06
CA ILE A 115 -38.04 -86.00 7.15
C ILE A 115 -38.77 -85.84 5.81
N ARG A 116 -39.29 -86.93 5.25
CA ARG A 116 -40.00 -86.91 3.96
C ARG A 116 -41.26 -86.04 4.00
N ARG A 117 -41.96 -85.97 5.13
CA ARG A 117 -43.18 -85.16 5.30
C ARG A 117 -42.87 -83.67 5.45
N VAL A 118 -41.81 -83.32 6.17
CA VAL A 118 -41.45 -81.91 6.44
C VAL A 118 -40.61 -81.27 5.32
N PHE A 119 -39.89 -82.08 4.53
CA PHE A 119 -38.99 -81.60 3.50
C PHE A 119 -39.62 -80.63 2.48
N PRO A 120 -40.81 -80.90 1.88
CA PRO A 120 -41.40 -79.98 0.90
C PRO A 120 -41.74 -78.60 1.48
N HIS A 121 -42.12 -78.56 2.75
CA HIS A 121 -42.46 -77.30 3.44
C HIS A 121 -41.20 -76.46 3.71
N LEU A 122 -40.14 -77.08 4.25
CA LEU A 122 -38.87 -76.39 4.49
C LEU A 122 -38.16 -75.97 3.19
N MET A 123 -38.32 -76.75 2.11
CA MET A 123 -37.89 -76.33 0.78
C MET A 123 -38.69 -75.11 0.29
N SER A 124 -40.01 -75.07 0.51
CA SER A 124 -40.83 -73.90 0.19
C SER A 124 -40.44 -72.67 1.02
N TYR A 125 -40.11 -72.86 2.31
CA TYR A 125 -39.60 -71.81 3.18
C TYR A 125 -38.33 -71.18 2.59
N LEU A 126 -37.35 -71.99 2.17
CA LEU A 126 -36.09 -71.50 1.58
C LEU A 126 -36.31 -70.70 0.28
N ARG A 127 -37.35 -71.05 -0.51
CA ARG A 127 -37.70 -70.30 -1.74
C ARG A 127 -38.23 -68.90 -1.44
N THR A 128 -38.85 -68.69 -0.29
CA THR A 128 -39.42 -67.40 0.11
C THR A 128 -38.50 -66.57 1.00
N ASP A 129 -37.62 -67.22 1.76
CA ASP A 129 -36.68 -66.58 2.68
C ASP A 129 -35.41 -66.08 1.94
N THR A 130 -34.64 -65.16 2.55
CA THR A 130 -33.39 -64.61 2.01
C THR A 130 -32.13 -65.24 2.63
N THR A 131 -32.30 -66.35 3.35
CA THR A 131 -31.19 -67.13 3.91
C THR A 131 -30.47 -67.92 2.82
N CYS A 132 -29.21 -68.25 3.07
CA CYS A 132 -28.38 -69.03 2.15
C CYS A 132 -28.68 -70.53 2.23
N GLY A 133 -29.42 -71.01 3.23
CA GLY A 133 -29.73 -72.43 3.36
C GLY A 133 -30.65 -72.74 4.52
N VAL A 134 -31.19 -73.95 4.53
CA VAL A 134 -32.03 -74.49 5.60
C VAL A 134 -31.63 -75.93 5.90
N PHE A 135 -31.65 -76.30 7.17
CA PHE A 135 -31.32 -77.66 7.58
C PHE A 135 -32.21 -78.15 8.71
N LEU A 136 -32.35 -79.47 8.76
CA LEU A 136 -33.01 -80.20 9.83
C LEU A 136 -32.12 -81.38 10.20
N ILE A 137 -31.79 -81.52 11.48
CA ILE A 137 -30.98 -82.62 12.01
C ILE A 137 -31.76 -83.24 13.16
N LEU A 138 -32.07 -84.53 13.04
CA LEU A 138 -32.77 -85.29 14.08
C LEU A 138 -31.76 -85.88 15.06
N GLY A 139 -32.05 -85.74 16.35
CA GLY A 139 -31.29 -86.35 17.43
C GLY A 139 -31.41 -87.87 17.42
N ASN A 140 -30.50 -88.52 18.12
CA ASN A 140 -30.50 -89.97 18.34
C ASN A 140 -30.29 -90.27 19.82
N ASP A 141 -30.38 -91.54 20.23
CA ASP A 141 -30.17 -92.01 21.60
C ASP A 141 -28.73 -92.45 21.89
N GLY A 142 -27.79 -92.10 21.01
CA GLY A 142 -26.37 -92.45 21.13
C GLY A 142 -25.61 -91.60 22.15
N ASP A 143 -24.40 -92.05 22.53
CA ASP A 143 -23.48 -91.26 23.36
C ASP A 143 -22.92 -90.07 22.56
N HIS A 144 -23.47 -88.88 22.79
CA HIS A 144 -23.10 -87.64 22.09
C HIS A 144 -21.66 -87.18 22.30
N THR A 145 -20.89 -87.82 23.20
CA THR A 145 -19.46 -87.56 23.35
C THR A 145 -18.60 -88.34 22.34
N GLN A 146 -19.21 -89.29 21.61
CA GLN A 146 -18.55 -90.11 20.59
C GLN A 146 -19.02 -89.73 19.19
N ALA A 147 -18.29 -90.22 18.18
CA ALA A 147 -18.66 -90.04 16.79
C ALA A 147 -19.97 -90.78 16.48
N LEU A 148 -20.93 -90.06 15.89
CA LEU A 148 -22.28 -90.55 15.62
C LEU A 148 -22.81 -90.03 14.28
N ASP A 149 -23.67 -90.84 13.67
CA ASP A 149 -24.40 -90.47 12.47
C ASP A 149 -25.78 -89.92 12.82
N TYR A 150 -26.15 -88.79 12.20
CA TYR A 150 -27.45 -88.16 12.40
C TYR A 150 -28.24 -88.13 11.09
N GLN A 151 -29.56 -88.34 11.20
CA GLN A 151 -30.49 -88.24 10.07
C GLN A 151 -30.96 -86.80 9.91
N GLY A 152 -31.18 -86.37 8.66
CA GLY A 152 -31.61 -85.02 8.38
C GLY A 152 -31.36 -84.65 6.93
N PHE A 153 -31.43 -83.35 6.64
CA PHE A 153 -31.00 -82.80 5.38
C PHE A 153 -30.40 -81.40 5.55
N PHE A 154 -29.58 -80.99 4.59
CA PHE A 154 -29.02 -79.65 4.49
C PHE A 154 -29.18 -79.16 3.05
N LEU A 155 -29.98 -78.10 2.89
CA LEU A 155 -30.20 -77.41 1.63
C LEU A 155 -29.46 -76.09 1.63
N ARG A 156 -28.87 -75.77 0.49
CA ARG A 156 -28.17 -74.52 0.27
C ARG A 156 -28.70 -73.84 -0.98
N ASP A 157 -28.92 -72.55 -0.89
CA ASP A 157 -29.19 -71.60 -1.96
C ASP A 157 -27.90 -70.80 -2.26
N SER A 158 -27.33 -71.01 -3.44
CA SER A 158 -26.09 -70.36 -3.85
C SER A 158 -26.26 -68.88 -4.21
N ASP A 159 -27.49 -68.42 -4.46
CA ASP A 159 -27.80 -67.02 -4.75
C ASP A 159 -29.09 -66.57 -4.06
N PRO A 160 -29.07 -66.38 -2.73
CA PRO A 160 -30.25 -65.99 -1.96
C PRO A 160 -30.82 -64.63 -2.36
N ALA A 161 -30.05 -63.81 -3.10
CA ALA A 161 -30.47 -62.51 -3.59
C ALA A 161 -31.30 -62.59 -4.88
N THR A 162 -31.17 -63.67 -5.67
CA THR A 162 -31.94 -63.86 -6.91
C THR A 162 -32.69 -65.17 -6.89
N LYS A 163 -33.97 -65.12 -6.48
CA LYS A 163 -34.83 -66.32 -6.47
C LYS A 163 -35.13 -66.76 -7.89
N THR A 164 -34.64 -67.93 -8.27
CA THR A 164 -34.94 -68.54 -9.57
C THR A 164 -36.19 -69.42 -9.51
N GLU A 165 -37.02 -69.43 -10.56
CA GLU A 165 -38.17 -70.36 -10.64
C GLU A 165 -37.73 -71.82 -10.87
N SER A 166 -36.47 -72.05 -11.29
CA SER A 166 -35.97 -73.36 -11.73
C SER A 166 -35.24 -74.18 -10.66
N ASP A 167 -35.17 -73.70 -9.41
CA ASP A 167 -34.44 -74.34 -8.29
C ASP A 167 -32.97 -74.68 -8.64
N SER A 168 -32.41 -74.02 -9.65
CA SER A 168 -31.10 -74.31 -10.22
C SER A 168 -29.94 -73.79 -9.37
N ASP A 169 -30.27 -72.88 -8.45
CA ASP A 169 -29.42 -72.29 -7.41
C ASP A 169 -29.35 -73.18 -6.15
N LEU A 170 -30.27 -74.13 -6.00
CA LEU A 170 -30.32 -75.04 -4.85
C LEU A 170 -29.35 -76.22 -5.00
N LEU A 171 -28.62 -76.47 -3.92
CA LEU A 171 -27.68 -77.57 -3.75
C LEU A 171 -28.03 -78.38 -2.50
N PHE A 172 -27.90 -79.70 -2.62
CA PHE A 172 -28.14 -80.65 -1.56
C PHE A 172 -26.81 -81.07 -0.93
N GLU A 173 -26.50 -80.61 0.28
CA GLU A 173 -25.22 -80.91 0.95
C GLU A 173 -25.32 -82.17 1.83
N ARG A 174 -26.44 -82.40 2.52
CA ARG A 174 -26.66 -83.60 3.32
C ARG A 174 -28.08 -84.12 3.17
N GLY A 175 -28.26 -85.43 3.27
CA GLY A 175 -29.55 -86.10 3.38
C GLY A 175 -29.79 -87.18 2.33
N ASP A 176 -30.94 -87.86 2.44
CA ASP A 176 -31.26 -88.99 1.56
C ASP A 176 -31.34 -88.58 0.08
N LYS A 177 -30.70 -89.35 -0.81
CA LYS A 177 -30.64 -89.08 -2.24
C LYS A 177 -32.03 -89.08 -2.88
N ASP A 178 -32.97 -89.84 -2.32
CA ASP A 178 -34.34 -89.87 -2.83
C ASP A 178 -35.06 -88.53 -2.59
N LEU A 179 -34.74 -87.79 -1.52
CA LEU A 179 -35.29 -86.45 -1.27
C LEU A 179 -34.83 -85.46 -2.36
N ALA A 180 -33.53 -85.47 -2.69
CA ALA A 180 -32.99 -84.63 -3.75
C ALA A 180 -33.62 -84.94 -5.12
N ARG A 181 -33.87 -86.23 -5.40
CA ARG A 181 -34.55 -86.65 -6.64
C ARG A 181 -36.01 -86.23 -6.68
N ASP A 182 -36.74 -86.41 -5.59
CA ASP A 182 -38.15 -86.03 -5.47
C ASP A 182 -38.32 -84.50 -5.55
N GLY A 183 -37.35 -83.74 -5.03
CA GLY A 183 -37.31 -82.28 -5.08
C GLY A 183 -36.68 -81.66 -6.33
N GLY A 184 -36.03 -82.44 -7.20
CA GLY A 184 -35.36 -81.94 -8.41
C GLY A 184 -34.07 -81.15 -8.17
N ILE A 185 -33.37 -81.39 -7.05
CA ILE A 185 -32.23 -80.60 -6.58
C ILE A 185 -30.90 -81.29 -6.94
N ALA A 186 -29.91 -80.50 -7.34
CA ALA A 186 -28.56 -81.01 -7.61
C ALA A 186 -27.82 -81.37 -6.31
N LEU A 187 -27.02 -82.44 -6.33
CA LEU A 187 -26.16 -82.82 -5.20
C LEU A 187 -24.90 -81.96 -5.20
N ASP A 188 -24.48 -81.50 -4.02
CA ASP A 188 -23.19 -80.84 -3.87
C ASP A 188 -22.01 -81.81 -4.06
N SER A 189 -20.83 -81.27 -4.37
CA SER A 189 -19.57 -82.00 -4.42
C SER A 189 -19.19 -82.67 -3.09
N SER A 190 -19.55 -82.07 -1.95
CA SER A 190 -19.31 -82.58 -0.60
C SER A 190 -20.45 -83.47 -0.10
N TRP A 191 -21.44 -83.82 -0.94
CA TRP A 191 -22.68 -84.45 -0.51
C TRP A 191 -22.50 -85.80 0.20
N ASN A 192 -23.30 -86.03 1.24
CA ASN A 192 -23.46 -87.33 1.90
C ASN A 192 -24.90 -87.60 2.38
N SER A 193 -25.25 -88.87 2.57
CA SER A 193 -26.61 -89.32 2.92
C SER A 193 -27.04 -89.05 4.38
N SER A 194 -26.07 -88.77 5.25
CA SER A 194 -26.27 -88.46 6.68
C SER A 194 -25.19 -87.50 7.15
N PHE A 195 -25.41 -86.89 8.30
CA PHE A 195 -24.39 -86.11 8.99
C PHE A 195 -23.47 -87.04 9.77
N HIS A 196 -22.16 -86.79 9.73
CA HIS A 196 -21.13 -87.55 10.43
C HIS A 196 -20.42 -86.64 11.44
N PHE A 197 -20.90 -86.61 12.68
CA PHE A 197 -20.36 -85.74 13.72
C PHE A 197 -19.33 -86.48 14.57
N ALA A 198 -18.31 -85.75 15.02
CA ALA A 198 -17.15 -86.31 15.73
C ALA A 198 -17.39 -86.51 17.23
N GLY A 199 -18.51 -86.01 17.76
CA GLY A 199 -18.81 -85.93 19.18
C GLY A 199 -18.71 -84.49 19.71
N SER A 200 -19.48 -84.21 20.76
CA SER A 200 -19.54 -82.88 21.39
C SER A 200 -18.18 -82.47 21.94
N GLY A 201 -17.73 -81.25 21.58
CA GLY A 201 -16.44 -80.69 21.99
C GLY A 201 -15.22 -81.25 21.26
N VAL A 202 -15.40 -82.12 20.25
CA VAL A 202 -14.30 -82.70 19.47
C VAL A 202 -13.99 -81.86 18.22
N ARG A 203 -15.03 -81.49 17.45
CA ARG A 203 -14.90 -80.67 16.23
C ARG A 203 -15.79 -79.44 16.33
N MET A 204 -15.20 -78.25 16.27
CA MET A 204 -15.92 -76.97 16.38
C MET A 204 -16.99 -76.78 15.30
N ALA A 205 -16.77 -77.35 14.10
CA ALA A 205 -17.76 -77.33 13.02
C ALA A 205 -19.06 -78.11 13.33
N ASP A 206 -19.11 -78.89 14.42
CA ASP A 206 -20.32 -79.61 14.86
C ASP A 206 -21.07 -78.84 15.97
N ASP A 207 -20.51 -77.73 16.48
CA ASP A 207 -21.07 -76.98 17.61
C ASP A 207 -22.41 -76.31 17.25
N PHE A 208 -22.65 -76.02 15.96
CA PHE A 208 -23.98 -75.57 15.53
C PHE A 208 -25.09 -76.58 15.85
N PHE A 209 -24.75 -77.87 15.91
CA PHE A 209 -25.65 -78.92 16.35
C PHE A 209 -25.59 -79.14 17.86
N TYR A 210 -24.42 -79.47 18.39
CA TYR A 210 -24.30 -79.93 19.78
C TYR A 210 -24.62 -78.83 20.80
N THR A 211 -24.20 -77.59 20.57
CA THR A 211 -24.41 -76.50 21.53
C THR A 211 -25.89 -76.25 21.83
N PRO A 212 -26.76 -75.95 20.85
CA PRO A 212 -28.18 -75.75 21.12
C PRO A 212 -28.89 -77.05 21.53
N TYR A 213 -28.52 -78.20 20.94
CA TYR A 213 -29.16 -79.48 21.23
C TYR A 213 -28.96 -79.91 22.69
N LEU A 214 -27.72 -79.89 23.18
CA LEU A 214 -27.40 -80.27 24.56
C LEU A 214 -27.88 -79.23 25.58
N THR A 215 -27.83 -77.94 25.21
CA THR A 215 -28.37 -76.86 26.07
C THR A 215 -29.87 -77.03 26.26
N ALA A 216 -30.61 -77.39 25.22
CA ALA A 216 -32.05 -77.66 25.29
C ALA A 216 -32.37 -78.91 26.11
N GLN A 217 -31.57 -79.99 26.01
CA GLN A 217 -31.75 -81.18 26.83
C GLN A 217 -31.61 -80.89 28.34
N GLN A 218 -30.80 -79.90 28.71
CA GLN A 218 -30.64 -79.47 30.11
C GLN A 218 -31.72 -78.47 30.56
N ASN A 219 -32.44 -77.85 29.62
CA ASN A 219 -33.38 -76.76 29.86
C ASN A 219 -34.70 -76.98 29.10
N THR A 220 -35.30 -78.16 29.25
CA THR A 220 -36.53 -78.56 28.51
C THR A 220 -37.75 -77.70 28.83
N ASP A 221 -37.75 -76.99 29.97
CA ASP A 221 -38.84 -76.11 30.42
C ASP A 221 -38.77 -74.69 29.85
N ALA A 222 -37.66 -74.31 29.22
CA ALA A 222 -37.49 -72.98 28.62
C ALA A 222 -38.15 -72.89 27.24
N ASP A 223 -38.41 -71.67 26.77
CA ASP A 223 -38.83 -71.47 25.37
C ASP A 223 -37.64 -71.81 24.46
N MET A 224 -37.82 -72.75 23.54
CA MET A 224 -36.76 -73.18 22.63
C MET A 224 -36.25 -72.03 21.76
N LYS A 225 -37.05 -70.98 21.54
CA LYS A 225 -36.62 -69.76 20.85
C LYS A 225 -35.56 -68.98 21.62
N ASP A 226 -35.58 -69.01 22.94
CA ASP A 226 -34.57 -68.37 23.80
C ASP A 226 -33.24 -69.17 23.86
N ILE A 227 -33.26 -70.42 23.37
CA ILE A 227 -32.10 -71.31 23.26
C ILE A 227 -31.50 -71.26 21.84
N GLY A 228 -32.03 -70.45 20.93
CA GLY A 228 -31.47 -70.28 19.59
C GLY A 228 -29.98 -69.92 19.63
N TYR A 229 -29.17 -70.54 18.76
CA TYR A 229 -27.71 -70.42 18.77
C TYR A 229 -27.17 -69.96 17.41
N TRP A 230 -26.40 -68.87 17.42
CA TRP A 230 -25.54 -68.45 16.32
C TRP A 230 -24.16 -69.10 16.44
N SER A 231 -23.80 -69.92 15.45
CA SER A 231 -22.49 -70.56 15.39
C SER A 231 -21.38 -69.60 14.95
N THR A 232 -20.15 -69.88 15.39
CA THR A 232 -18.96 -69.30 14.78
C THR A 232 -18.77 -69.88 13.37
N PRO A 233 -18.09 -69.17 12.46
CA PRO A 233 -17.93 -69.61 11.08
C PRO A 233 -17.28 -71.00 10.97
N PHE A 234 -17.88 -71.88 10.17
CA PHE A 234 -17.36 -73.22 9.93
C PHE A 234 -17.61 -73.65 8.48
N ILE A 235 -16.94 -74.72 8.07
CA ILE A 235 -17.25 -75.49 6.87
C ILE A 235 -17.91 -76.78 7.34
N LEU A 236 -19.00 -77.22 6.72
CA LEU A 236 -19.77 -78.37 7.19
C LEU A 236 -18.86 -79.59 7.33
N GLU A 237 -18.78 -80.15 8.54
CA GLU A 237 -17.93 -81.28 8.92
C GLU A 237 -16.41 -81.07 8.65
N ASP A 238 -15.94 -79.83 8.52
CA ASP A 238 -14.58 -79.49 8.07
C ASP A 238 -14.18 -80.23 6.77
N HIS A 239 -15.13 -80.37 5.85
CA HIS A 239 -14.92 -81.16 4.65
C HIS A 239 -13.83 -80.57 3.75
N VAL A 240 -12.76 -81.34 3.50
CA VAL A 240 -11.52 -80.85 2.85
C VAL A 240 -11.68 -80.36 1.41
N MET A 241 -12.74 -80.76 0.71
CA MET A 241 -13.04 -80.32 -0.66
C MET A 241 -14.01 -79.13 -0.71
N ASP A 242 -14.52 -78.70 0.43
CA ASP A 242 -15.44 -77.59 0.52
C ASP A 242 -14.71 -76.33 1.02
N ASN A 243 -15.11 -75.18 0.52
CA ASN A 243 -14.61 -73.87 0.91
C ASN A 243 -15.73 -72.91 1.32
N HIS A 244 -16.96 -73.41 1.39
CA HIS A 244 -18.12 -72.65 1.80
C HIS A 244 -18.12 -72.46 3.31
N GLN A 245 -17.63 -71.30 3.74
CA GLN A 245 -17.64 -70.93 5.14
C GLN A 245 -18.93 -70.19 5.49
N MET A 246 -19.63 -70.68 6.50
CA MET A 246 -20.97 -70.25 6.87
C MET A 246 -21.11 -70.02 8.37
N ILE A 247 -22.08 -69.20 8.75
CA ILE A 247 -22.65 -69.18 10.10
C ILE A 247 -24.07 -69.73 10.02
N THR A 248 -24.58 -70.25 11.13
CA THR A 248 -25.92 -70.81 11.20
C THR A 248 -26.64 -70.32 12.42
N TYR A 249 -27.95 -70.15 12.30
CA TYR A 249 -28.84 -69.98 13.43
C TYR A 249 -29.62 -71.27 13.64
N SER A 250 -29.40 -71.89 14.79
CA SER A 250 -29.86 -73.23 15.11
C SER A 250 -30.82 -73.20 16.28
N ILE A 251 -31.98 -73.82 16.12
CA ILE A 251 -33.06 -73.82 17.11
C ILE A 251 -33.39 -75.27 17.48
N PRO A 252 -33.40 -75.60 18.78
CA PRO A 252 -33.78 -76.92 19.23
C PRO A 252 -35.29 -77.17 19.06
N LEU A 253 -35.63 -78.40 18.70
CA LEU A 253 -37.02 -78.86 18.57
C LEU A 253 -37.35 -79.77 19.75
N CYS A 254 -38.42 -79.45 20.47
CA CYS A 254 -38.80 -80.14 21.70
C CYS A 254 -40.30 -80.47 21.68
N LEU A 255 -40.62 -81.76 21.80
CA LEU A 255 -42.00 -82.23 21.90
C LEU A 255 -42.16 -83.06 23.18
N ASP A 256 -43.15 -82.71 24.00
CA ASP A 256 -43.45 -83.39 25.27
C ASP A 256 -42.23 -83.55 26.21
N GLY A 257 -41.35 -82.54 26.23
CA GLY A 257 -40.12 -82.54 27.05
C GLY A 257 -38.96 -83.35 26.48
N VAL A 258 -39.09 -83.89 25.25
CA VAL A 258 -38.04 -84.62 24.54
C VAL A 258 -37.51 -83.75 23.39
N VAL A 259 -36.22 -83.43 23.44
CA VAL A 259 -35.53 -82.73 22.33
C VAL A 259 -35.21 -83.74 21.23
N TYR A 260 -35.95 -83.69 20.12
CA TYR A 260 -35.87 -84.67 19.05
C TYR A 260 -34.99 -84.25 17.87
N GLY A 261 -34.52 -83.00 17.84
CA GLY A 261 -33.64 -82.51 16.78
C GLY A 261 -33.41 -81.00 16.88
N ILE A 262 -32.81 -80.46 15.83
CA ILE A 262 -32.68 -79.02 15.60
C ILE A 262 -33.09 -78.67 14.18
N VAL A 263 -33.63 -77.48 14.01
CA VAL A 263 -33.84 -76.84 12.70
C VAL A 263 -33.05 -75.55 12.66
N GLY A 264 -32.58 -75.14 11.49
CA GLY A 264 -31.90 -73.86 11.39
C GLY A 264 -31.73 -73.36 9.98
N THR A 265 -31.22 -72.14 9.91
CA THR A 265 -30.88 -71.44 8.67
C THR A 265 -29.38 -71.21 8.57
N GLU A 266 -28.91 -71.17 7.33
CA GLU A 266 -27.53 -70.93 6.99
C GLU A 266 -27.37 -69.55 6.36
N VAL A 267 -26.28 -68.88 6.71
CA VAL A 267 -25.87 -67.62 6.11
C VAL A 267 -24.39 -67.67 5.80
N SER A 268 -24.06 -67.60 4.52
CA SER A 268 -22.67 -67.65 4.09
C SER A 268 -21.90 -66.40 4.50
N THR A 269 -20.65 -66.58 4.93
CA THR A 269 -19.78 -65.44 5.31
C THR A 269 -19.51 -64.54 4.10
N SER A 270 -19.48 -65.11 2.89
CA SER A 270 -19.36 -64.41 1.62
C SER A 270 -20.57 -63.50 1.34
N TYR A 271 -21.79 -64.01 1.55
CA TYR A 271 -23.02 -63.22 1.41
C TYR A 271 -23.03 -62.06 2.40
N ILE A 272 -22.72 -62.30 3.68
CA ILE A 272 -22.61 -61.24 4.70
C ILE A 272 -21.63 -60.16 4.25
N SER A 273 -20.43 -60.57 3.83
CA SER A 273 -19.40 -59.64 3.37
C SER A 273 -19.86 -58.82 2.16
N THR A 274 -20.64 -59.40 1.25
CA THR A 274 -21.03 -58.76 0.00
C THR A 274 -22.26 -57.87 0.14
N ALA A 275 -23.30 -58.35 0.82
CA ALA A 275 -24.57 -57.67 0.96
C ALA A 275 -24.59 -56.64 2.11
N PHE A 276 -23.88 -56.90 3.22
CA PHE A 276 -23.99 -56.09 4.44
C PHE A 276 -22.80 -55.19 4.74
N LEU A 277 -21.63 -55.43 4.12
CA LEU A 277 -20.38 -54.70 4.40
C LEU A 277 -19.88 -53.84 3.21
N PRO A 278 -20.61 -52.77 2.83
CA PRO A 278 -20.19 -51.87 1.75
C PRO A 278 -19.04 -50.95 2.20
N VAL A 279 -17.80 -51.38 1.96
CA VAL A 279 -16.56 -50.64 2.32
C VAL A 279 -16.54 -49.19 1.80
N ARG A 280 -17.25 -48.92 0.70
CA ARG A 280 -17.35 -47.58 0.09
C ARG A 280 -18.02 -46.53 1.00
N ASP A 281 -18.79 -46.99 2.00
CA ASP A 281 -19.43 -46.09 2.96
C ASP A 281 -18.45 -45.48 3.94
N LEU A 282 -17.43 -46.25 4.37
CA LEU A 282 -16.35 -45.76 5.24
C LEU A 282 -15.35 -44.90 4.46
N ASP A 283 -14.88 -45.41 3.32
CA ASP A 283 -13.98 -44.65 2.46
C ASP A 283 -14.33 -44.86 0.98
N ARG A 284 -14.59 -43.75 0.28
CA ARG A 284 -14.88 -43.75 -1.15
C ARG A 284 -13.72 -44.31 -1.98
N ASN A 285 -12.49 -44.22 -1.48
CA ASN A 285 -11.30 -44.77 -2.14
C ASN A 285 -11.05 -46.25 -1.80
N LEU A 286 -11.95 -46.88 -1.04
CA LEU A 286 -11.87 -48.29 -0.61
C LEU A 286 -10.64 -48.61 0.27
N ASN A 287 -9.99 -47.60 0.88
CA ASN A 287 -8.91 -47.80 1.86
C ASN A 287 -9.47 -47.93 3.28
N ALA A 288 -10.55 -48.68 3.41
CA ALA A 288 -11.21 -49.00 4.68
C ALA A 288 -11.49 -50.50 4.76
N GLY A 289 -12.11 -50.95 5.84
CA GLY A 289 -12.63 -52.30 5.94
C GLY A 289 -13.66 -52.44 7.04
N TYR A 290 -14.44 -53.50 6.97
CA TYR A 290 -15.32 -53.93 8.04
C TYR A 290 -14.90 -55.31 8.52
N ALA A 291 -15.10 -55.58 9.81
CA ALA A 291 -15.08 -56.92 10.37
C ALA A 291 -16.23 -57.12 11.34
N ILE A 292 -16.84 -58.29 11.28
CA ILE A 292 -17.67 -58.83 12.34
C ILE A 292 -16.76 -59.69 13.19
N ALA A 293 -16.81 -59.49 14.50
CA ALA A 293 -15.97 -60.22 15.43
C ALA A 293 -16.73 -60.55 16.73
N VAL A 294 -16.23 -61.50 17.50
CA VAL A 294 -16.67 -61.76 18.88
C VAL A 294 -15.66 -61.12 19.84
N ASP A 295 -16.16 -60.31 20.77
CA ASP A 295 -15.36 -59.67 21.81
C ASP A 295 -15.22 -60.60 23.02
N HIS A 296 -13.98 -61.05 23.30
CA HIS A 296 -13.67 -61.90 24.46
C HIS A 296 -13.60 -61.13 25.79
N GLN A 297 -13.84 -59.81 25.79
CA GLN A 297 -13.80 -58.90 26.93
C GLN A 297 -12.41 -58.71 27.58
N ASP A 298 -11.37 -59.37 27.06
CA ASP A 298 -9.97 -59.19 27.43
C ASP A 298 -9.20 -58.24 26.50
N GLY A 299 -9.90 -57.65 25.51
CA GLY A 299 -9.33 -56.79 24.48
C GLY A 299 -8.89 -57.52 23.21
N THR A 300 -9.14 -58.84 23.13
CA THR A 300 -8.98 -59.64 21.93
C THR A 300 -10.32 -59.90 21.24
N TYR A 301 -10.27 -59.97 19.91
CA TYR A 301 -11.43 -60.08 19.05
C TYR A 301 -11.22 -61.24 18.07
N GLN A 302 -12.15 -62.19 18.05
CA GLN A 302 -12.15 -63.31 17.10
C GLN A 302 -12.93 -62.94 15.84
N ILE A 303 -12.31 -63.05 14.67
CA ILE A 303 -12.90 -62.67 13.39
C ILE A 303 -13.97 -63.69 12.98
N ILE A 304 -15.15 -63.19 12.63
CA ILE A 304 -16.25 -63.98 12.06
C ILE A 304 -16.27 -63.83 10.53
N SER A 305 -16.36 -62.59 10.05
CA SER A 305 -16.34 -62.27 8.62
C SER A 305 -15.90 -60.82 8.43
N GLY A 306 -15.49 -60.44 7.23
CA GLY A 306 -15.10 -59.08 6.95
C GLY A 306 -14.85 -58.80 5.48
N LYS A 307 -14.65 -57.53 5.16
CA LYS A 307 -14.40 -57.07 3.79
C LYS A 307 -13.57 -55.80 3.79
N GLY A 308 -12.66 -55.68 2.82
CA GLY A 308 -11.92 -54.46 2.53
C GLY A 308 -10.43 -54.58 2.80
N LEU A 309 -9.67 -53.62 2.27
CA LEU A 309 -8.21 -53.67 2.25
C LEU A 309 -7.60 -53.64 3.66
N LEU A 310 -8.19 -52.88 4.58
CA LEU A 310 -7.72 -52.84 5.96
C LEU A 310 -8.08 -54.12 6.71
N PHE A 311 -9.26 -54.70 6.46
CA PHE A 311 -9.62 -56.01 7.01
C PHE A 311 -8.63 -57.10 6.56
N ASP A 312 -8.30 -57.16 5.26
CA ASP A 312 -7.31 -58.11 4.74
C ASP A 312 -5.89 -57.90 5.29
N SER A 313 -5.61 -56.71 5.83
CA SER A 313 -4.36 -56.41 6.53
C SER A 313 -4.40 -56.89 7.99
N VAL A 314 -5.55 -56.74 8.66
CA VAL A 314 -5.76 -57.22 10.04
C VAL A 314 -5.80 -58.76 10.09
N ARG A 315 -6.58 -59.39 9.20
CA ARG A 315 -6.72 -60.86 9.12
C ARG A 315 -5.42 -61.58 8.77
N ARG A 316 -4.49 -60.91 8.08
CA ARG A 316 -3.26 -61.53 7.54
C ARG A 316 -2.36 -62.15 8.61
N ASN A 317 -2.47 -61.67 9.85
CA ASN A 317 -1.58 -62.07 10.94
C ASN A 317 -2.17 -63.16 11.85
N ASN A 318 -3.50 -63.30 11.94
CA ASN A 318 -4.22 -64.33 12.71
C ASN A 318 -5.74 -64.21 12.49
N GLU A 319 -6.49 -65.22 12.94
CA GLU A 319 -7.97 -65.17 13.06
C GLU A 319 -8.44 -64.30 14.23
N THR A 320 -7.53 -63.86 15.08
CA THR A 320 -7.78 -62.93 16.18
C THR A 320 -6.96 -61.66 16.04
N PHE A 321 -7.49 -60.54 16.53
CA PHE A 321 -6.77 -59.28 16.61
C PHE A 321 -7.00 -58.61 17.97
N SER A 322 -6.07 -57.76 18.38
CA SER A 322 -6.19 -57.01 19.63
C SER A 322 -6.20 -55.51 19.37
N MET A 323 -6.90 -54.79 20.24
CA MET A 323 -7.12 -53.36 20.09
C MET A 323 -6.82 -52.61 21.38
N LEU A 324 -6.24 -51.41 21.25
CA LEU A 324 -5.97 -50.51 22.36
C LEU A 324 -6.86 -49.27 22.27
N LYS A 325 -7.45 -48.87 23.41
CA LYS A 325 -8.19 -47.61 23.51
C LYS A 325 -7.27 -46.43 23.23
N THR A 326 -7.77 -45.46 22.49
CA THR A 326 -7.07 -44.20 22.21
C THR A 326 -7.57 -43.09 23.13
N GLU A 327 -7.04 -41.88 22.97
CA GLU A 327 -7.53 -40.68 23.67
C GLU A 327 -8.89 -40.18 23.13
N TYR A 328 -9.30 -40.66 21.96
CA TYR A 328 -10.58 -40.32 21.33
C TYR A 328 -11.66 -41.31 21.75
N ARG A 329 -12.89 -40.81 21.90
CA ARG A 329 -14.03 -41.64 22.29
C ARG A 329 -14.38 -42.60 21.15
N ASP A 330 -14.68 -43.85 21.47
CA ASP A 330 -15.11 -44.89 20.53
C ASP A 330 -14.10 -45.22 19.42
N LEU A 331 -12.83 -44.85 19.64
CA LEU A 331 -11.72 -45.12 18.72
C LEU A 331 -10.67 -46.00 19.38
N TYR A 332 -10.32 -47.06 18.65
CA TYR A 332 -9.33 -48.04 19.05
C TYR A 332 -8.23 -48.10 18.00
N ARG A 333 -7.01 -48.43 18.43
CA ARG A 333 -5.88 -48.71 17.54
C ARG A 333 -5.67 -50.22 17.48
N VAL A 334 -5.58 -50.76 16.27
CA VAL A 334 -5.27 -52.18 16.08
C VAL A 334 -3.79 -52.40 16.35
N ASN A 335 -3.47 -53.39 17.18
CA ASN A 335 -2.08 -53.73 17.54
C ASN A 335 -1.36 -54.45 16.41
N ASP A 336 -0.05 -54.24 16.32
CA ASP A 336 0.89 -54.98 15.46
C ASP A 336 0.53 -55.04 13.97
N VAL A 337 -0.38 -54.19 13.51
CA VAL A 337 -0.81 -54.09 12.11
C VAL A 337 -0.72 -52.63 11.67
N SER A 338 -0.08 -52.41 10.52
CA SER A 338 0.04 -51.10 9.89
C SER A 338 0.03 -51.24 8.37
N VAL A 339 -0.46 -50.20 7.68
CA VAL A 339 -0.36 -50.10 6.23
C VAL A 339 0.78 -49.14 5.89
N GLY A 340 1.93 -49.70 5.51
CA GLY A 340 3.17 -48.94 5.34
C GLY A 340 3.72 -48.47 6.68
N THR A 341 3.68 -47.16 6.95
CA THR A 341 4.10 -46.56 8.22
C THR A 341 2.93 -46.09 9.08
N ARG A 342 1.69 -46.31 8.64
CA ARG A 342 0.48 -45.71 9.22
C ARG A 342 -0.29 -46.74 10.05
N GLY A 343 -0.79 -46.31 11.21
CA GLY A 343 -1.64 -47.16 12.05
C GLY A 343 -2.99 -47.45 11.42
N ILE A 344 -3.56 -48.61 11.75
CA ILE A 344 -4.98 -48.91 11.51
C ILE A 344 -5.75 -48.59 12.77
N TYR A 345 -6.84 -47.84 12.61
CA TYR A 345 -7.77 -47.52 13.68
C TYR A 345 -9.10 -48.21 13.42
N SER A 346 -9.83 -48.50 14.49
CA SER A 346 -11.15 -49.13 14.43
C SER A 346 -12.13 -48.37 15.29
N THR A 347 -13.32 -48.16 14.77
CA THR A 347 -14.52 -47.94 15.59
C THR A 347 -15.18 -49.30 15.84
N VAL A 348 -15.85 -49.46 16.98
CA VAL A 348 -16.45 -50.73 17.40
C VAL A 348 -17.87 -50.46 17.84
N SER A 349 -18.83 -51.23 17.30
CA SER A 349 -20.21 -51.20 17.78
C SER A 349 -20.72 -52.61 18.10
N GLY A 350 -21.24 -52.81 19.32
CA GLY A 350 -21.70 -54.10 19.81
C GLY A 350 -23.13 -54.43 19.38
N MET A 351 -23.35 -55.68 18.98
CA MET A 351 -24.64 -56.23 18.58
C MET A 351 -25.35 -56.87 19.78
N LYS A 352 -26.68 -56.82 19.77
CA LYS A 352 -27.56 -57.43 20.76
C LYS A 352 -28.34 -58.58 20.12
N LEU A 353 -27.64 -59.65 19.77
CA LEU A 353 -28.24 -60.84 19.12
C LEU A 353 -29.03 -61.72 20.08
N TYR A 354 -28.80 -61.54 21.37
CA TYR A 354 -29.21 -62.45 22.43
C TYR A 354 -29.90 -61.66 23.55
N GLY A 355 -30.86 -62.28 24.22
CA GLY A 355 -31.50 -61.75 25.44
C GLY A 355 -30.52 -61.61 26.62
N GLY A 356 -31.01 -61.10 27.76
CA GLY A 356 -30.14 -60.68 28.87
C GLY A 356 -29.34 -61.78 29.60
N ASN A 357 -29.73 -63.06 29.50
CA ASN A 357 -29.11 -64.19 30.22
C ASN A 357 -28.94 -65.41 29.31
N ILE A 358 -27.93 -65.41 28.45
CA ILE A 358 -27.71 -66.50 27.50
C ILE A 358 -26.48 -67.31 27.91
N PRO A 359 -26.54 -68.66 27.84
CA PRO A 359 -25.45 -69.54 28.30
C PRO A 359 -24.25 -69.63 27.36
N TYR A 360 -24.18 -68.83 26.28
CA TYR A 360 -23.18 -68.97 25.23
C TYR A 360 -21.97 -68.03 25.44
N GLU A 361 -20.76 -68.59 25.40
CA GLU A 361 -19.51 -67.82 25.54
C GLU A 361 -19.28 -66.84 24.37
N ASN A 362 -19.75 -67.17 23.18
CA ASN A 362 -19.61 -66.36 21.95
C ASN A 362 -20.73 -65.32 21.77
N GLY A 363 -21.29 -64.81 22.87
CA GLY A 363 -22.48 -63.94 22.84
C GLY A 363 -22.23 -62.50 22.41
N ASN A 364 -21.01 -61.99 22.53
CA ASN A 364 -20.69 -60.56 22.35
C ASN A 364 -20.21 -60.24 20.93
N TRP A 365 -21.12 -60.28 19.97
CA TRP A 365 -20.80 -59.94 18.58
C TRP A 365 -20.63 -58.43 18.43
N VAL A 366 -19.63 -58.01 17.67
CA VAL A 366 -19.32 -56.61 17.40
C VAL A 366 -19.07 -56.39 15.91
N LEU A 367 -19.48 -55.23 15.41
CA LEU A 367 -19.09 -54.73 14.10
C LEU A 367 -17.97 -53.70 14.27
N CYS A 368 -16.85 -53.96 13.61
CA CYS A 368 -15.68 -53.11 13.58
C CYS A 368 -15.58 -52.40 12.22
N GLY A 369 -15.35 -51.09 12.22
CA GLY A 369 -15.00 -50.32 11.03
C GLY A 369 -13.55 -49.88 11.08
N PHE A 370 -12.72 -50.41 10.19
CA PHE A 370 -11.32 -50.07 10.06
C PHE A 370 -11.12 -48.87 9.14
N VAL A 371 -10.34 -47.92 9.61
CA VAL A 371 -9.94 -46.70 8.89
C VAL A 371 -8.46 -46.42 9.07
N THR A 372 -7.87 -45.69 8.12
CA THR A 372 -6.45 -45.28 8.21
C THR A 372 -6.27 -44.06 9.09
N GLU A 373 -5.08 -43.94 9.71
CA GLU A 373 -4.66 -42.74 10.44
C GLU A 373 -4.85 -41.45 9.62
N ASP A 374 -4.52 -41.49 8.33
CA ASP A 374 -4.67 -40.34 7.44
C ASP A 374 -6.14 -39.92 7.29
N SER A 375 -7.07 -40.86 7.16
CA SER A 375 -8.51 -40.54 7.05
C SER A 375 -9.00 -39.69 8.22
N LEU A 376 -8.52 -40.00 9.43
CA LEU A 376 -8.92 -39.33 10.66
C LEU A 376 -8.20 -37.99 10.87
N PHE A 377 -6.89 -37.92 10.59
CA PHE A 377 -6.06 -36.79 11.00
C PHE A 377 -5.57 -35.89 9.86
N SER A 378 -5.71 -36.31 8.58
CA SER A 378 -5.17 -35.55 7.45
C SER A 378 -5.92 -34.25 7.19
N LEU A 379 -7.26 -34.24 7.35
CA LEU A 379 -8.08 -33.04 7.13
C LEU A 379 -7.63 -31.89 8.04
N GLY A 380 -7.42 -32.19 9.33
CA GLY A 380 -6.85 -31.26 10.28
C GLY A 380 -5.45 -30.83 9.85
N ASN A 381 -4.55 -31.76 9.56
CA ASN A 381 -3.16 -31.42 9.23
C ASN A 381 -3.05 -30.57 7.94
N GLN A 382 -3.83 -30.89 6.90
CA GLN A 382 -3.89 -30.14 5.64
C GLN A 382 -4.41 -28.72 5.85
N LEU A 383 -5.43 -28.54 6.71
CA LEU A 383 -5.95 -27.21 7.04
C LEU A 383 -4.89 -26.35 7.73
N TYR A 384 -4.16 -26.90 8.70
CA TYR A 384 -3.09 -26.16 9.40
C TYR A 384 -1.91 -25.84 8.46
N GLN A 385 -1.48 -26.81 7.65
CA GLN A 385 -0.42 -26.59 6.66
C GLN A 385 -0.84 -25.57 5.60
N GLY A 386 -2.09 -25.62 5.13
CA GLY A 386 -2.65 -24.66 4.17
C GLY A 386 -2.71 -23.24 4.73
N ILE A 387 -3.16 -23.07 5.97
CA ILE A 387 -3.19 -21.76 6.63
C ILE A 387 -1.76 -21.25 6.84
N LEU A 388 -0.84 -22.09 7.32
CA LEU A 388 0.56 -21.70 7.54
C LEU A 388 1.23 -21.25 6.24
N THR A 389 1.09 -22.02 5.16
CA THR A 389 1.66 -21.67 3.84
C THR A 389 1.05 -20.38 3.29
N THR A 390 -0.26 -20.18 3.45
CA THR A 390 -0.92 -18.92 3.05
C THR A 390 -0.40 -17.73 3.84
N ILE A 391 -0.23 -17.87 5.16
CA ILE A 391 0.34 -16.81 6.02
C ILE A 391 1.77 -16.47 5.56
N LEU A 392 2.60 -17.46 5.25
CA LEU A 392 3.96 -17.24 4.77
C LEU A 392 4.00 -16.53 3.42
N ILE A 393 3.13 -16.91 2.47
CA ILE A 393 3.01 -16.25 1.16
C ILE A 393 2.55 -14.80 1.35
N CYS A 394 1.51 -14.57 2.15
CA CYS A 394 1.02 -13.23 2.45
C CYS A 394 2.09 -12.37 3.14
N ALA A 395 2.86 -12.94 4.07
CA ALA A 395 3.98 -12.25 4.72
C ALA A 395 5.09 -11.91 3.72
N ALA A 396 5.45 -12.83 2.81
CA ALA A 396 6.45 -12.58 1.78
C ALA A 396 6.02 -11.46 0.83
N ILE A 397 4.76 -11.49 0.35
CA ILE A 397 4.18 -10.41 -0.47
C ILE A 397 4.15 -9.10 0.31
N GLY A 398 3.74 -9.14 1.58
CA GLY A 398 3.73 -7.97 2.47
C GLY A 398 5.11 -7.33 2.62
N VAL A 399 6.17 -8.13 2.77
CA VAL A 399 7.56 -7.65 2.83
C VAL A 399 7.99 -7.02 1.51
N VAL A 400 7.63 -7.62 0.37
CA VAL A 400 7.96 -7.07 -0.96
C VAL A 400 7.25 -5.74 -1.19
N VAL A 401 5.94 -5.67 -0.95
CA VAL A 401 5.15 -4.44 -1.07
C VAL A 401 5.69 -3.37 -0.14
N MET A 402 6.00 -3.72 1.11
CA MET A 402 6.58 -2.80 2.08
C MET A 402 7.94 -2.26 1.63
N PHE A 403 8.80 -3.11 1.07
CA PHE A 403 10.07 -2.67 0.50
C PHE A 403 9.85 -1.65 -0.62
N PHE A 404 8.90 -1.87 -1.52
CA PHE A 404 8.55 -0.91 -2.58
C PHE A 404 7.99 0.40 -2.02
N VAL A 405 7.09 0.36 -1.05
CA VAL A 405 6.50 1.57 -0.42
C VAL A 405 7.58 2.39 0.29
N VAL A 406 8.43 1.75 1.09
CA VAL A 406 9.54 2.46 1.78
C VAL A 406 10.55 2.99 0.76
N ALA A 407 10.85 2.26 -0.31
CA ALA A 407 11.71 2.74 -1.39
C ALA A 407 11.09 3.92 -2.15
N TYR A 408 9.78 3.90 -2.40
CA TYR A 408 9.05 4.98 -3.05
C TYR A 408 9.04 6.25 -2.21
N LEU A 409 8.86 6.16 -0.88
CA LEU A 409 8.90 7.31 0.03
C LEU A 409 10.32 7.79 0.32
N SER A 410 11.29 6.88 0.49
CA SER A 410 12.65 7.25 0.90
C SER A 410 13.48 7.85 -0.24
N ARG A 411 13.23 7.48 -1.51
CA ARG A 411 14.00 7.96 -2.66
C ARG A 411 13.84 9.48 -2.90
N PRO A 412 12.63 10.05 -2.98
CA PRO A 412 12.43 11.49 -3.15
C PRO A 412 13.04 12.30 -2.02
N VAL A 413 12.90 11.85 -0.76
CA VAL A 413 13.50 12.50 0.40
C VAL A 413 15.03 12.57 0.30
N HIS A 414 15.69 11.48 -0.13
CA HIS A 414 17.14 11.50 -0.33
C HIS A 414 17.54 12.40 -1.50
N ARG A 415 16.79 12.40 -2.60
CA ARG A 415 17.05 13.30 -3.74
C ARG A 415 16.95 14.77 -3.34
N LEU A 416 15.97 15.14 -2.52
CA LEU A 416 15.85 16.51 -2.00
C LEU A 416 17.04 16.84 -1.08
N MET A 417 17.45 15.91 -0.23
CA MET A 417 18.62 16.11 0.63
C MET A 417 19.91 16.31 -0.18
N ASP A 418 20.09 15.55 -1.26
CA ASP A 418 21.24 15.66 -2.15
C ASP A 418 21.18 16.94 -3.01
N SER A 419 19.99 17.38 -3.45
CA SER A 419 19.83 18.65 -4.17
C SER A 419 20.17 19.84 -3.29
N ILE A 420 19.73 19.84 -2.03
CA ILE A 420 20.08 20.86 -1.03
C ILE A 420 21.60 20.88 -0.80
N ARG A 421 22.25 19.73 -0.68
CA ARG A 421 23.72 19.64 -0.55
C ARG A 421 24.47 20.14 -1.78
N GLY A 422 23.87 20.07 -2.96
CA GLY A 422 24.43 20.57 -4.22
C GLY A 422 24.31 22.09 -4.41
N GLY A 423 23.76 22.83 -3.44
CA GLY A 423 23.53 24.28 -3.54
C GLY A 423 22.50 24.66 -4.61
N MET A 424 22.58 25.89 -5.13
CA MET A 424 21.60 26.42 -6.10
C MET A 424 21.46 25.57 -7.37
N ASN A 425 22.58 25.08 -7.91
CA ASN A 425 22.56 24.22 -9.09
C ASN A 425 21.87 22.88 -8.82
N GLY A 426 22.03 22.34 -7.61
CA GLY A 426 21.35 21.12 -7.18
C GLY A 426 19.84 21.33 -7.02
N LEU A 427 19.44 22.48 -6.45
CA LEU A 427 18.04 22.86 -6.27
C LEU A 427 17.34 23.09 -7.61
N ILE A 428 17.91 23.86 -8.55
CA ILE A 428 17.30 24.09 -9.86
C ILE A 428 17.19 22.80 -10.69
N ALA A 429 18.15 21.87 -10.55
CA ALA A 429 18.13 20.58 -11.23
C ALA A 429 17.20 19.55 -10.57
N PHE A 430 16.59 19.87 -9.42
CA PHE A 430 15.67 18.98 -8.73
C PHE A 430 14.43 18.77 -9.60
N ARG A 431 14.09 17.51 -9.85
CA ARG A 431 12.83 17.17 -10.52
C ARG A 431 11.73 17.03 -9.47
N PRO A 432 10.57 17.69 -9.65
CA PRO A 432 9.47 17.59 -8.70
C PRO A 432 9.10 16.11 -8.49
N SER A 433 8.85 15.79 -7.24
CA SER A 433 8.41 14.49 -6.79
C SER A 433 6.88 14.45 -6.78
N ASN A 434 6.25 13.31 -7.08
CA ASN A 434 4.78 13.18 -6.95
C ASN A 434 4.29 13.17 -5.48
N ILE A 435 4.97 13.89 -4.58
CA ILE A 435 4.69 13.97 -3.14
C ILE A 435 4.65 15.46 -2.78
N ALA A 436 3.46 15.96 -2.48
CA ALA A 436 3.20 17.39 -2.27
C ALA A 436 4.10 17.98 -1.18
N GLU A 437 4.30 17.27 -0.07
CA GLU A 437 5.09 17.74 1.07
C GLU A 437 6.57 17.93 0.72
N ILE A 438 7.12 17.12 -0.19
CA ILE A 438 8.52 17.20 -0.60
C ILE A 438 8.72 18.34 -1.60
N ASP A 439 7.76 18.56 -2.48
CA ASP A 439 7.80 19.65 -3.46
C ASP A 439 7.62 21.02 -2.79
N GLU A 440 6.75 21.12 -1.79
CA GLU A 440 6.59 22.33 -0.98
C GLU A 440 7.88 22.65 -0.20
N LEU A 441 8.51 21.64 0.41
CA LEU A 441 9.81 21.80 1.07
C LEU A 441 10.90 22.24 0.08
N HIS A 442 10.89 21.72 -1.14
CA HIS A 442 11.81 22.13 -2.18
C HIS A 442 11.64 23.61 -2.55
N GLU A 443 10.41 24.05 -2.77
CA GLU A 443 10.08 25.44 -3.13
C GLU A 443 10.54 26.43 -2.05
N VAL A 444 10.25 26.13 -0.78
CA VAL A 444 10.67 26.97 0.35
C VAL A 444 12.20 27.08 0.42
N VAL A 445 12.92 25.96 0.27
CA VAL A 445 14.39 25.97 0.33
C VAL A 445 15.00 26.68 -0.87
N GLN A 446 14.43 26.50 -2.07
CA GLN A 446 14.86 27.20 -3.27
C GLN A 446 14.71 28.72 -3.13
N ASN A 447 13.55 29.19 -2.65
CA ASN A 447 13.30 30.61 -2.44
C ASN A 447 14.28 31.23 -1.43
N LEU A 448 14.51 30.56 -0.29
CA LEU A 448 15.48 31.03 0.70
C LEU A 448 16.90 31.13 0.13
N THR A 449 17.34 30.12 -0.62
CA THR A 449 18.69 30.11 -1.21
C THR A 449 18.83 31.19 -2.29
N GLN A 450 17.77 31.47 -3.06
CA GLN A 450 17.76 32.55 -4.05
C GLN A 450 17.86 33.93 -3.39
N ILE A 451 17.17 34.13 -2.27
CA ILE A 451 17.24 35.36 -1.48
C ILE A 451 18.67 35.57 -0.96
N GLU A 452 19.30 34.54 -0.38
CA GLU A 452 20.69 34.64 0.12
C GLU A 452 21.67 35.02 -1.00
N MET A 453 21.59 34.37 -2.17
CA MET A 453 22.45 34.69 -3.31
C MET A 453 22.20 36.11 -3.87
N ALA A 454 20.94 36.57 -3.88
CA ALA A 454 20.60 37.91 -4.33
C ALA A 454 21.21 38.98 -3.42
N VAL A 455 21.18 38.77 -2.09
CA VAL A 455 21.81 39.65 -1.11
C VAL A 455 23.33 39.67 -1.28
N GLU A 456 23.97 38.52 -1.46
CA GLU A 456 25.42 38.43 -1.65
C GLU A 456 25.87 39.10 -2.96
N LYS A 457 25.11 38.91 -4.05
CA LYS A 457 25.34 39.58 -5.33
C LYS A 457 25.19 41.09 -5.20
N GLN A 458 24.16 41.57 -4.53
CA GLN A 458 23.94 42.99 -4.29
C GLN A 458 25.10 43.60 -3.49
N LEU A 459 25.59 42.89 -2.47
CA LEU A 459 26.75 43.32 -1.69
C LEU A 459 28.05 43.40 -2.52
N MET A 460 28.26 42.46 -3.45
CA MET A 460 29.42 42.46 -4.35
C MET A 460 29.33 43.56 -5.41
N GLU A 461 28.15 43.79 -5.99
CA GLU A 461 27.89 44.90 -6.90
C GLU A 461 28.14 46.24 -6.20
N GLU A 462 27.71 46.39 -4.94
CA GLU A 462 27.93 47.60 -4.16
C GLU A 462 29.43 47.85 -3.90
N LYS A 463 30.20 46.82 -3.53
CA LYS A 463 31.67 46.93 -3.37
C LYS A 463 32.38 47.33 -4.67
N GLU A 464 32.01 46.74 -5.80
CA GLU A 464 32.59 47.07 -7.09
C GLU A 464 32.19 48.48 -7.56
N HIS A 465 30.94 48.90 -7.28
CA HIS A 465 30.49 50.28 -7.45
C HIS A 465 31.37 51.28 -6.68
N TYR A 466 31.71 50.98 -5.42
CA TYR A 466 32.61 51.84 -4.63
C TYR A 466 34.03 51.88 -5.21
N ARG A 467 34.59 50.75 -5.68
CA ARG A 467 35.91 50.71 -6.32
C ARG A 467 35.96 51.56 -7.60
N ILE A 468 34.96 51.39 -8.46
CA ILE A 468 34.84 52.17 -9.71
C ILE A 468 34.63 53.65 -9.41
N ALA A 469 33.83 54.00 -8.39
CA ALA A 469 33.63 55.39 -7.98
C ALA A 469 34.93 56.06 -7.50
N LEU A 470 35.82 55.32 -6.82
CA LEU A 470 37.13 55.82 -6.39
C LEU A 470 38.09 56.00 -7.57
N GLU A 471 38.20 55.02 -8.46
CA GLU A 471 39.12 55.09 -9.63
C GLU A 471 38.67 56.08 -10.71
N SER A 472 37.36 56.34 -10.82
CA SER A 472 36.81 57.28 -11.81
C SER A 472 36.74 58.72 -11.32
N SER A 473 36.89 58.96 -10.01
CA SER A 473 36.95 60.31 -9.45
C SER A 473 38.33 60.92 -9.67
N ASN A 474 38.40 62.19 -10.08
CA ASN A 474 39.64 62.98 -10.07
C ASN A 474 39.93 63.61 -8.71
N ASP A 475 39.16 63.26 -7.67
CA ASP A 475 39.34 63.79 -6.33
C ASP A 475 40.50 63.11 -5.62
N GLU A 476 41.30 63.90 -4.91
CA GLU A 476 42.36 63.41 -4.06
C GLU A 476 41.79 63.10 -2.68
N PHE A 477 41.89 61.85 -2.22
CA PHE A 477 41.45 61.46 -0.89
C PHE A 477 42.62 61.52 0.09
N PHE A 478 42.37 61.98 1.31
CA PHE A 478 43.38 62.00 2.35
C PHE A 478 42.84 61.44 3.68
N THR A 479 43.71 60.72 4.39
CA THR A 479 43.46 60.23 5.74
C THR A 479 44.55 60.74 6.66
N TYR A 480 44.20 61.62 7.60
CA TYR A 480 45.10 62.10 8.62
C TYR A 480 44.89 61.34 9.93
N ARG A 481 45.97 60.76 10.47
CA ARG A 481 45.98 60.08 11.77
C ARG A 481 46.74 60.93 12.78
N GLN A 482 46.02 61.47 13.76
CA GLN A 482 46.58 62.43 14.73
C GLN A 482 47.69 61.81 15.59
N LYS A 483 47.53 60.54 16.02
CA LYS A 483 48.48 59.83 16.90
C LYS A 483 49.90 59.77 16.34
N ASN A 484 50.04 59.57 15.04
CA ASN A 484 51.34 59.44 14.37
C ASN A 484 51.76 60.73 13.62
N ARG A 485 50.91 61.77 13.62
CA ARG A 485 51.06 62.99 12.80
C ARG A 485 51.36 62.67 11.32
N THR A 486 50.68 61.65 10.77
CA THR A 486 50.85 61.22 9.37
C THR A 486 49.58 61.44 8.57
N ILE A 487 49.72 61.92 7.34
CA ILE A 487 48.63 62.04 6.35
C ILE A 487 48.92 61.10 5.18
N GLU A 488 47.97 60.23 4.88
CA GLU A 488 47.98 59.34 3.72
C GLU A 488 47.16 59.97 2.61
N ILE A 489 47.73 60.11 1.41
CA ILE A 489 47.04 60.66 0.25
C ILE A 489 46.92 59.56 -0.80
N VAL A 490 45.72 59.42 -1.34
CA VAL A 490 45.36 58.43 -2.35
C VAL A 490 44.66 59.16 -3.50
N ASN A 491 44.94 58.72 -4.72
CA ASN A 491 44.37 59.28 -5.94
C ASN A 491 44.82 60.72 -6.28
N SER A 492 45.99 61.15 -5.80
CA SER A 492 46.71 62.35 -6.24
C SER A 492 47.67 62.06 -7.39
N ARG A 493 47.88 63.03 -8.29
CA ARG A 493 48.85 62.88 -9.40
C ARG A 493 50.31 62.88 -8.94
N TYR A 494 50.62 63.62 -7.88
CA TYR A 494 52.02 63.87 -7.47
C TYR A 494 52.30 63.53 -6.02
N HIS A 495 51.28 63.42 -5.17
CA HIS A 495 51.44 63.34 -3.72
C HIS A 495 50.95 62.03 -3.11
N ASN A 496 50.74 60.97 -3.91
CA ASN A 496 50.32 59.67 -3.38
C ASN A 496 51.33 59.09 -2.37
N GLY A 497 50.82 58.52 -1.28
CA GLY A 497 51.61 57.88 -0.23
C GLY A 497 51.42 58.52 1.14
N MET A 498 52.21 58.06 2.12
CA MET A 498 52.18 58.59 3.48
C MET A 498 53.20 59.70 3.69
N TRP A 499 52.74 60.81 4.25
CA TRP A 499 53.52 62.00 4.56
C TRP A 499 53.49 62.30 6.05
N ASN A 500 54.57 62.87 6.58
CA ASN A 500 54.55 63.53 7.87
C ASN A 500 53.84 64.90 7.73
N MET A 501 52.98 65.26 8.67
CA MET A 501 52.13 66.45 8.62
C MET A 501 52.92 67.76 8.45
N ASP A 502 54.05 67.93 9.17
CA ASP A 502 54.82 69.18 9.11
C ASP A 502 55.49 69.36 7.74
N ARG A 503 55.89 68.24 7.14
CA ARG A 503 56.45 68.18 5.78
C ARG A 503 55.38 68.41 4.71
N PHE A 504 54.21 67.79 4.85
CA PHE A 504 53.07 68.01 3.96
C PHE A 504 52.66 69.49 3.93
N TRP A 505 52.58 70.13 5.10
CA TRP A 505 52.19 71.53 5.18
C TRP A 505 53.19 72.47 4.49
N SER A 506 54.48 72.25 4.70
CA SER A 506 55.55 73.08 4.13
C SER A 506 55.81 72.84 2.65
N GLU A 507 55.74 71.59 2.18
CA GLU A 507 56.10 71.21 0.80
C GLU A 507 54.89 71.17 -0.15
N VAL A 508 53.67 70.93 0.34
CA VAL A 508 52.49 70.68 -0.51
C VAL A 508 51.41 71.74 -0.36
N VAL A 509 51.27 72.39 0.80
CA VAL A 509 50.20 73.37 1.03
C VAL A 509 50.70 74.81 0.90
N LEU A 510 51.72 75.21 1.66
CA LEU A 510 52.25 76.58 1.67
C LEU A 510 52.70 77.13 0.31
N PRO A 511 53.31 76.35 -0.60
CA PRO A 511 53.80 76.90 -1.87
C PRO A 511 52.68 77.21 -2.89
N TYR A 512 51.50 76.59 -2.73
CA TYR A 512 50.49 76.52 -3.79
C TYR A 512 49.18 77.23 -3.45
N VAL A 513 48.89 77.54 -2.18
CA VAL A 513 47.67 78.29 -1.79
C VAL A 513 47.86 79.81 -1.97
N CYS A 514 46.85 80.49 -2.52
CA CYS A 514 46.87 81.94 -2.69
C CYS A 514 46.87 82.71 -1.35
N LYS A 515 47.69 83.78 -1.25
CA LYS A 515 47.85 84.57 -0.01
C LYS A 515 46.56 85.10 0.63
N GLN A 516 45.54 85.41 -0.17
CA GLN A 516 44.24 85.91 0.32
C GLN A 516 43.41 84.82 1.02
N ASP A 517 43.62 83.55 0.66
CA ASP A 517 42.84 82.43 1.18
C ASP A 517 43.62 81.71 2.32
N MET A 518 44.85 82.17 2.60
CA MET A 518 45.73 81.63 3.65
C MET A 518 45.26 81.92 5.08
N GLU A 519 44.57 83.03 5.32
CA GLU A 519 44.01 83.34 6.65
C GLU A 519 42.86 82.39 6.98
N GLN A 520 41.94 82.17 6.03
CA GLN A 520 40.83 81.22 6.19
C GLN A 520 41.31 79.79 6.45
N LEU A 521 42.39 79.36 5.78
CA LEU A 521 42.95 78.02 5.96
C LEU A 521 43.62 77.83 7.34
N LYS A 522 44.28 78.86 7.87
CA LYS A 522 44.96 78.80 9.18
C LYS A 522 43.98 78.73 10.35
N ASP A 523 42.88 79.48 10.27
CA ASP A 523 41.87 79.48 11.32
C ASP A 523 41.18 78.11 11.44
N LEU A 524 40.95 77.44 10.31
CA LEU A 524 40.32 76.10 10.25
C LEU A 524 41.20 74.94 10.75
N VAL A 525 42.54 75.06 10.63
CA VAL A 525 43.48 74.01 11.08
C VAL A 525 43.73 74.06 12.59
N THR A 526 43.40 75.19 13.23
CA THR A 526 43.64 75.40 14.66
C THR A 526 42.40 75.05 15.52
N ASP A 527 41.22 74.93 14.90
CA ASP A 527 39.97 74.59 15.57
C ASP A 527 39.80 73.06 15.67
N ASN A 528 40.05 72.53 16.86
CA ASN A 528 40.05 71.08 17.13
C ASN A 528 38.61 70.55 17.22
N GLY A 529 38.14 69.85 16.18
CA GLY A 529 37.25 68.69 16.39
C GLY A 529 35.95 68.57 15.59
N THR A 530 35.73 69.31 14.50
CA THR A 530 34.48 69.20 13.71
C THR A 530 34.72 68.92 12.23
N ASP A 531 33.70 68.32 11.59
CA ASP A 531 33.62 68.18 10.14
C ASP A 531 33.66 69.58 9.50
N GLY A 532 34.42 69.73 8.42
CA GLY A 532 34.66 71.03 7.82
C GLY A 532 34.73 70.97 6.30
N GLN A 533 34.49 72.12 5.69
CA GLN A 533 34.61 72.33 4.25
C GLN A 533 35.17 73.72 4.00
N VAL A 534 36.09 73.82 3.05
CA VAL A 534 36.64 75.09 2.59
C VAL A 534 36.84 75.07 1.09
N GLN A 535 36.59 76.21 0.44
CA GLN A 535 36.90 76.41 -0.98
C GLN A 535 38.03 77.43 -1.07
N ILE A 536 39.17 77.00 -1.59
CA ILE A 536 40.40 77.79 -1.65
C ILE A 536 40.94 77.84 -3.07
N ARG A 537 41.67 78.90 -3.40
CA ARG A 537 42.38 78.97 -4.67
C ARG A 537 43.78 78.43 -4.52
N MET A 538 44.08 77.38 -5.30
CA MET A 538 45.39 76.77 -5.36
C MET A 538 45.97 76.86 -6.77
N LYS A 539 47.27 77.11 -6.85
CA LYS A 539 48.05 77.03 -8.08
C LYS A 539 48.54 75.60 -8.28
N SER A 540 48.55 75.15 -9.52
CA SER A 540 49.19 73.88 -9.85
C SER A 540 50.70 74.10 -10.04
N LYS A 541 51.47 73.02 -9.97
CA LYS A 541 52.89 73.04 -10.34
C LYS A 541 53.11 73.30 -11.83
N ASP A 542 52.10 73.00 -12.64
CA ASP A 542 52.13 73.04 -14.11
C ASP A 542 51.47 74.30 -14.72
N ASP A 543 50.75 75.08 -13.91
CA ASP A 543 49.88 76.17 -14.39
C ASP A 543 49.84 77.30 -13.34
N ASP A 544 50.16 78.53 -13.75
CA ASP A 544 50.23 79.69 -12.84
C ASP A 544 48.86 80.33 -12.59
N GLU A 545 47.82 79.90 -13.33
CA GLU A 545 46.45 80.32 -13.09
C GLU A 545 45.84 79.61 -11.86
N PRO A 546 45.26 80.36 -10.90
CA PRO A 546 44.67 79.78 -9.71
C PRO A 546 43.37 79.04 -10.04
N ARG A 547 43.28 77.77 -9.60
CA ARG A 547 42.06 76.96 -9.70
C ARG A 547 41.34 76.91 -8.36
N TRP A 548 40.01 76.80 -8.43
CA TRP A 548 39.19 76.63 -7.24
C TRP A 548 39.22 75.17 -6.80
N MET A 549 39.74 74.93 -5.61
CA MET A 549 39.78 73.63 -4.96
C MET A 549 38.85 73.62 -3.77
N GLU A 550 38.01 72.60 -3.68
CA GLU A 550 37.20 72.32 -2.51
C GLU A 550 37.88 71.25 -1.67
N VAL A 551 38.13 71.52 -0.40
CA VAL A 551 38.61 70.54 0.57
C VAL A 551 37.49 70.29 1.57
N ARG A 552 37.08 69.03 1.73
CA ARG A 552 36.09 68.61 2.74
C ARG A 552 36.66 67.47 3.57
N TRP A 553 36.44 67.52 4.88
CA TRP A 553 36.87 66.47 5.78
C TRP A 553 35.82 66.14 6.84
N LYS A 554 35.91 64.92 7.35
CA LYS A 554 35.09 64.37 8.41
C LYS A 554 35.97 63.74 9.48
N VAL A 555 35.60 63.98 10.74
CA VAL A 555 36.28 63.38 11.89
C VAL A 555 35.64 62.03 12.17
N VAL A 556 36.46 60.98 12.16
CA VAL A 556 36.06 59.59 12.44
C VAL A 556 36.80 59.09 13.68
N GLN A 557 36.05 58.66 14.68
CA GLN A 557 36.59 58.10 15.91
C GLN A 557 36.21 56.62 16.00
N ASP A 558 37.15 55.73 15.66
CA ASP A 558 36.92 54.28 15.65
C ASP A 558 36.98 53.67 17.06
N ASN A 559 37.87 54.15 17.93
CA ASN A 559 38.05 53.63 19.30
C ASN A 559 38.70 54.67 20.22
N PRO A 560 38.42 54.71 21.54
CA PRO A 560 38.97 55.70 22.46
C PRO A 560 40.51 55.71 22.55
N ASP A 561 41.17 54.57 22.31
CA ASP A 561 42.63 54.39 22.44
C ASP A 561 43.45 54.67 21.16
N ASP A 562 42.79 54.89 20.01
CA ASP A 562 43.48 55.04 18.71
C ASP A 562 43.63 56.48 18.20
N GLY A 563 43.15 57.46 18.97
CA GLY A 563 43.23 58.88 18.63
C GLY A 563 42.32 59.28 17.47
N VAL A 564 42.27 60.57 17.16
CA VAL A 564 41.36 61.10 16.14
C VAL A 564 41.89 60.77 14.74
N THR A 565 41.05 60.18 13.90
CA THR A 565 41.31 59.99 12.46
C THR A 565 40.43 60.94 11.66
N VAL A 566 41.01 61.66 10.71
CA VAL A 566 40.27 62.57 9.83
C VAL A 566 40.35 62.01 8.42
N VAL A 567 39.20 61.82 7.78
CA VAL A 567 39.11 61.36 6.39
C VAL A 567 38.48 62.48 5.57
N GLY A 568 39.11 62.85 4.47
CA GLY A 568 38.64 63.93 3.61
C GLY A 568 38.98 63.71 2.15
N TYR A 569 38.46 64.60 1.31
CA TYR A 569 38.79 64.69 -0.09
C TYR A 569 39.03 66.13 -0.52
N MET A 570 39.81 66.28 -1.59
CA MET A 570 40.06 67.54 -2.28
C MET A 570 39.63 67.40 -3.75
N ARG A 571 38.81 68.35 -4.23
CA ARG A 571 38.19 68.34 -5.56
C ARG A 571 38.46 69.64 -6.32
N ASP A 572 38.84 69.55 -7.59
CA ASP A 572 38.85 70.71 -8.50
C ASP A 572 37.40 71.08 -8.87
N ILE A 573 36.93 72.23 -8.38
CA ILE A 573 35.60 72.78 -8.64
C ILE A 573 35.62 73.94 -9.64
N HIS A 574 36.75 74.21 -10.30
CA HIS A 574 36.91 75.38 -11.16
C HIS A 574 35.85 75.45 -12.27
N LYS A 575 35.63 74.35 -13.00
CA LYS A 575 34.59 74.29 -14.06
C LYS A 575 33.16 74.42 -13.52
N ALA A 576 32.89 73.90 -12.32
CA ALA A 576 31.57 74.00 -11.70
C ALA A 576 31.28 75.44 -11.26
N LYS A 577 32.26 76.10 -10.65
CA LYS A 577 32.17 77.50 -10.23
C LYS A 577 31.99 78.45 -11.42
N MET A 578 32.66 78.19 -12.54
CA MET A 578 32.45 78.98 -13.77
C MET A 578 31.06 78.76 -14.39
N ARG A 579 30.50 77.53 -14.31
CA ARG A 579 29.13 77.23 -14.78
C ARG A 579 28.04 77.87 -13.93
N GLU A 580 28.24 77.97 -12.62
CA GLU A 580 27.35 78.70 -11.71
C GLU A 580 27.20 80.17 -12.15
N LEU A 581 28.34 80.81 -12.45
CA LEU A 581 28.39 82.18 -12.97
C LEU A 581 27.76 82.33 -14.38
N GLU A 582 27.82 81.29 -15.23
CA GLU A 582 27.10 81.26 -16.51
C GLU A 582 25.58 81.05 -16.34
N GLN A 583 25.14 80.27 -15.35
CA GLN A 583 23.72 80.04 -15.08
C GLN A 583 23.02 81.32 -14.63
N GLU A 584 23.68 82.19 -13.86
CA GLU A 584 23.15 83.51 -13.51
C GLU A 584 22.86 84.36 -14.77
N LYS A 585 23.72 84.31 -15.79
CA LYS A 585 23.47 85.04 -17.06
C LYS A 585 22.26 84.49 -17.84
N ARG A 586 22.01 83.18 -17.81
CA ARG A 586 20.86 82.53 -18.49
C ARG A 586 19.50 82.84 -17.86
N GLN A 587 19.47 83.32 -16.61
CA GLN A 587 18.23 83.69 -15.93
C GLN A 587 17.68 85.06 -16.38
N ILE A 588 18.54 85.91 -16.96
CA ILE A 588 18.20 87.30 -17.31
C ILE A 588 17.87 87.43 -18.81
N LEU A 589 18.61 86.72 -19.66
CA LEU A 589 18.46 86.77 -21.12
C LEU A 589 17.77 85.50 -21.65
N ASP A 590 17.00 85.68 -22.72
CA ASP A 590 16.43 84.60 -23.50
C ASP A 590 17.54 83.94 -24.33
N PRO A 591 17.73 82.61 -24.24
CA PRO A 591 18.88 81.92 -24.85
C PRO A 591 18.80 81.80 -26.36
N VAL A 592 17.62 81.99 -26.98
CA VAL A 592 17.43 81.89 -28.43
C VAL A 592 17.69 83.24 -29.09
N THR A 593 17.16 84.31 -28.50
CA THR A 593 17.15 85.66 -29.12
C THR A 593 18.21 86.61 -28.55
N GLY A 594 18.78 86.28 -27.39
CA GLY A 594 19.68 87.16 -26.65
C GLY A 594 19.01 88.39 -26.05
N PHE A 595 17.69 88.51 -26.17
CA PHE A 595 16.90 89.61 -25.61
C PHE A 595 16.57 89.36 -24.15
N TYR A 596 16.13 90.39 -23.44
CA TYR A 596 15.69 90.19 -22.06
C TYR A 596 14.46 89.29 -22.01
N ARG A 597 14.42 88.37 -21.05
CA ARG A 597 13.18 87.64 -20.73
C ARG A 597 12.13 88.64 -20.23
N CYS A 598 10.87 88.44 -20.57
CA CYS A 598 9.76 89.36 -20.29
C CYS A 598 9.81 90.02 -18.90
N LYS A 599 9.89 89.23 -17.82
CA LYS A 599 9.89 89.75 -16.44
C LYS A 599 11.05 90.72 -16.17
N GLN A 600 12.29 90.31 -16.45
CA GLN A 600 13.49 91.12 -16.22
C GLN A 600 13.52 92.32 -17.18
N GLY A 601 13.10 92.11 -18.43
CA GLY A 601 13.04 93.14 -19.46
C GLY A 601 12.08 94.27 -19.11
N VAL A 602 10.87 93.96 -18.61
CA VAL A 602 9.88 94.97 -18.20
C VAL A 602 10.36 95.77 -16.99
N THR A 603 11.09 95.16 -16.06
CA THR A 603 11.72 95.90 -14.94
C THR A 603 12.74 96.91 -15.47
N ILE A 604 13.65 96.46 -16.35
CA ILE A 604 14.65 97.33 -16.97
C ILE A 604 14.00 98.43 -17.82
N LEU A 605 12.96 98.09 -18.59
CA LEU A 605 12.16 99.05 -19.37
C LEU A 605 11.56 100.14 -18.46
N THR A 606 11.00 99.74 -17.32
CA THR A 606 10.39 100.69 -16.37
C THR A 606 11.44 101.62 -15.78
N GLU A 607 12.62 101.12 -15.44
CA GLU A 607 13.75 101.94 -14.96
C GLU A 607 14.29 102.89 -16.02
N GLU A 608 14.42 102.44 -17.27
CA GLU A 608 14.91 103.32 -18.35
C GLU A 608 13.88 104.36 -18.79
N ARG A 609 12.58 104.04 -18.78
CA ARG A 609 11.51 105.02 -19.06
C ARG A 609 11.42 106.13 -18.00
N GLN A 610 11.83 105.88 -16.77
CA GLN A 610 11.97 106.95 -15.77
C GLN A 610 13.04 107.98 -16.17
N LYS A 611 14.06 107.56 -16.92
CA LYS A 611 15.12 108.46 -17.41
C LYS A 611 14.73 109.14 -18.72
N VAL A 612 14.11 108.39 -19.64
CA VAL A 612 13.68 108.89 -20.97
C VAL A 612 12.22 108.47 -21.21
N PRO A 613 11.22 109.33 -20.91
CA PRO A 613 9.82 108.94 -20.89
C PRO A 613 9.15 108.88 -22.28
N ARG A 614 9.67 109.64 -23.25
CA ARG A 614 9.10 109.76 -24.61
C ARG A 614 9.75 108.78 -25.59
N GLY A 615 8.94 108.16 -26.44
CA GLY A 615 9.41 107.18 -27.43
C GLY A 615 8.26 106.38 -28.05
N GLN A 616 8.60 105.29 -28.74
CA GLN A 616 7.63 104.31 -29.22
C GLN A 616 7.82 102.99 -28.49
N LEU A 617 6.71 102.39 -28.06
CA LEU A 617 6.67 101.00 -27.64
C LEU A 617 6.05 100.19 -28.78
N VAL A 618 6.72 99.10 -29.15
CA VAL A 618 6.25 98.21 -30.21
C VAL A 618 6.10 96.81 -29.66
N LEU A 619 4.92 96.23 -29.87
CA LEU A 619 4.65 94.83 -29.63
C LEU A 619 4.44 94.16 -30.98
N LEU A 620 5.31 93.23 -31.32
CA LEU A 620 5.34 92.51 -32.58
C LEU A 620 5.02 91.04 -32.33
N ASP A 621 4.13 90.46 -33.13
CA ASP A 621 3.73 89.06 -33.03
C ASP A 621 3.84 88.35 -34.38
N ILE A 622 4.52 87.20 -34.42
CA ILE A 622 4.71 86.43 -35.65
C ILE A 622 3.46 85.61 -35.95
N CYS A 623 2.84 85.86 -37.11
CA CYS A 623 1.61 85.18 -37.51
C CYS A 623 1.82 83.67 -37.64
N ASP A 624 0.87 82.89 -37.14
CA ASP A 624 0.84 81.41 -37.22
C ASP A 624 2.11 80.70 -36.70
N PHE A 625 2.88 81.34 -35.81
CA PHE A 625 4.15 80.77 -35.34
C PHE A 625 3.98 79.40 -34.69
N ALA A 626 2.96 79.22 -33.85
CA ALA A 626 2.67 77.91 -33.26
C ALA A 626 2.38 76.81 -34.31
N ARG A 627 1.76 77.16 -35.44
CA ARG A 627 1.57 76.23 -36.58
C ARG A 627 2.90 75.96 -37.27
N MET A 628 3.69 76.99 -37.53
CA MET A 628 5.02 76.88 -38.13
C MET A 628 5.94 75.94 -37.34
N VAL A 629 5.98 76.10 -36.01
CA VAL A 629 6.74 75.23 -35.10
C VAL A 629 6.23 73.80 -35.11
N ARG A 630 4.90 73.58 -35.15
CA ARG A 630 4.33 72.22 -35.24
C ARG A 630 4.68 71.51 -36.55
N GLU A 631 4.72 72.24 -37.66
CA GLU A 631 4.97 71.67 -38.99
C GLU A 631 6.46 71.44 -39.26
N HIS A 632 7.33 72.33 -38.80
CA HIS A 632 8.76 72.35 -39.16
C HIS A 632 9.70 72.04 -37.98
N GLY A 633 9.16 71.89 -36.77
CA GLY A 633 9.90 71.58 -35.55
C GLY A 633 10.42 72.80 -34.80
N LEU A 634 10.74 72.59 -33.52
CA LEU A 634 11.18 73.63 -32.60
C LEU A 634 12.47 74.33 -33.05
N THR A 635 13.46 73.58 -33.56
CA THR A 635 14.74 74.14 -34.03
C THR A 635 14.55 75.13 -35.17
N PHE A 636 13.60 74.85 -36.08
CA PHE A 636 13.26 75.77 -37.15
C PHE A 636 12.56 77.02 -36.59
N GLY A 637 11.66 76.85 -35.63
CA GLY A 637 11.08 77.95 -34.86
C GLY A 637 12.14 78.85 -34.23
N ASP A 638 13.07 78.27 -33.48
CA ASP A 638 14.18 78.98 -32.82
C ASP A 638 15.06 79.73 -33.83
N LEU A 639 15.32 79.15 -35.00
CA LEU A 639 16.06 79.80 -36.08
C LEU A 639 15.30 81.02 -36.60
N ILE A 640 13.99 80.92 -36.83
CA ILE A 640 13.15 82.07 -37.23
C ILE A 640 13.14 83.16 -36.14
N LEU A 641 13.06 82.78 -34.87
CA LEU A 641 13.11 83.72 -33.75
C LEU A 641 14.45 84.43 -33.63
N ASN A 642 15.56 83.70 -33.79
CA ASN A 642 16.90 84.27 -33.74
C ASN A 642 17.14 85.21 -34.93
N GLU A 643 16.79 84.81 -36.16
CA GLU A 643 16.91 85.68 -37.34
C GLU A 643 16.02 86.93 -37.20
N MET A 644 14.79 86.79 -36.67
CA MET A 644 13.93 87.93 -36.40
C MET A 644 14.52 88.85 -35.32
N ALA A 645 15.13 88.30 -34.27
CA ALA A 645 15.79 89.08 -33.22
C ALA A 645 17.02 89.84 -33.76
N GLU A 646 17.84 89.23 -34.62
CA GLU A 646 18.95 89.91 -35.29
C GLU A 646 18.44 91.02 -36.22
N LEU A 647 17.37 90.79 -36.99
CA LEU A 647 16.74 91.83 -37.81
C LEU A 647 16.20 92.99 -36.96
N ILE A 648 15.51 92.70 -35.86
CA ILE A 648 15.04 93.74 -34.91
C ILE A 648 16.22 94.51 -34.35
N ARG A 649 17.29 93.84 -33.89
CA ARG A 649 18.46 94.49 -33.32
C ARG A 649 19.12 95.42 -34.33
N GLU A 650 19.37 94.95 -35.55
CA GLU A 650 20.00 95.74 -36.61
C GLU A 650 19.16 96.97 -36.98
N GLN A 651 17.84 96.82 -37.14
CA GLN A 651 16.95 97.92 -37.51
C GLN A 651 16.78 98.94 -36.37
N THR A 652 16.75 98.48 -35.12
CA THR A 652 16.59 99.37 -33.96
C THR A 652 17.88 100.14 -33.64
N GLU A 653 19.06 99.52 -33.80
CA GLU A 653 20.35 100.21 -33.68
C GLU A 653 20.54 101.31 -34.73
N GLN A 654 20.00 101.14 -35.94
CA GLN A 654 20.04 102.16 -36.99
C GLN A 654 19.06 103.32 -36.73
N LEU A 655 17.98 103.07 -35.99
CA LEU A 655 16.86 104.01 -35.83
C LEU A 655 17.00 104.91 -34.60
N CYS A 656 17.55 104.41 -33.49
CA CYS A 656 17.70 105.19 -32.25
C CYS A 656 19.15 105.21 -31.73
N HIS A 657 19.55 106.35 -31.15
CA HIS A 657 20.88 106.52 -30.52
C HIS A 657 20.87 106.29 -28.99
N GLY A 658 19.69 106.08 -28.40
CA GLY A 658 19.52 105.79 -26.98
C GLY A 658 19.54 104.28 -26.68
N LYS A 659 19.64 103.90 -25.40
CA LYS A 659 19.64 102.49 -24.98
C LYS A 659 18.29 101.83 -25.30
N GLN A 660 18.22 101.09 -26.41
CA GLN A 660 17.03 100.28 -26.71
C GLN A 660 16.89 99.12 -25.73
N ILE A 661 15.64 98.83 -25.37
CA ILE A 661 15.32 97.65 -24.56
C ILE A 661 14.57 96.66 -25.44
N LEU A 662 15.21 95.52 -25.70
CA LEU A 662 14.69 94.45 -26.54
C LEU A 662 14.29 93.28 -25.64
N ILE A 663 13.02 92.88 -25.74
CA ILE A 663 12.40 91.92 -24.83
C ILE A 663 11.75 90.81 -25.64
N ARG A 664 12.01 89.56 -25.24
CA ARG A 664 11.20 88.44 -25.66
C ARG A 664 9.95 88.39 -24.78
N ALA A 665 8.82 88.86 -25.32
CA ALA A 665 7.59 89.06 -24.55
C ALA A 665 6.88 87.74 -24.28
N ASP A 666 6.77 86.88 -25.30
CA ASP A 666 6.20 85.54 -25.20
C ASP A 666 6.84 84.58 -26.25
N ALA A 667 6.21 83.44 -26.50
CA ALA A 667 6.69 82.36 -27.35
C ALA A 667 6.85 82.72 -28.84
N ASP A 668 6.10 83.69 -29.35
CA ASP A 668 6.15 84.27 -30.70
C ASP A 668 6.38 85.79 -30.70
N SER A 669 6.05 86.48 -29.61
CA SER A 669 6.02 87.94 -29.59
C SER A 669 7.29 88.62 -29.07
N PHE A 670 7.60 89.78 -29.64
CA PHE A 670 8.71 90.65 -29.27
C PHE A 670 8.17 92.00 -28.79
N LEU A 671 8.72 92.50 -27.69
CA LEU A 671 8.43 93.84 -27.18
C LEU A 671 9.71 94.64 -27.21
N PHE A 672 9.70 95.82 -27.81
CA PHE A 672 10.87 96.68 -27.80
C PHE A 672 10.53 98.15 -27.63
N TRP A 673 11.42 98.82 -26.91
CA TRP A 673 11.32 100.23 -26.57
C TRP A 673 12.33 101.05 -27.36
N LEU A 674 11.81 102.04 -28.07
CA LEU A 674 12.56 102.94 -28.94
C LEU A 674 12.47 104.35 -28.37
N PRO A 675 13.46 104.78 -27.57
CA PRO A 675 13.45 106.12 -26.97
C PRO A 675 13.48 107.19 -28.07
N GLU A 676 12.74 108.28 -27.84
CA GLU A 676 12.73 109.50 -28.67
C GLU A 676 12.39 109.31 -30.17
N THR A 677 11.84 108.15 -30.53
CA THR A 677 11.49 107.82 -31.91
C THR A 677 10.10 108.37 -32.28
N LYS A 678 9.94 108.92 -33.48
CA LYS A 678 8.65 109.39 -34.01
C LYS A 678 7.85 108.24 -34.64
N ALA A 679 6.53 108.27 -34.52
CA ALA A 679 5.63 107.23 -35.04
C ALA A 679 5.85 106.94 -36.54
N VAL A 680 6.03 107.97 -37.38
CA VAL A 680 6.26 107.80 -38.83
C VAL A 680 7.54 107.00 -39.12
N SER A 681 8.63 107.27 -38.40
CA SER A 681 9.90 106.56 -38.56
C SER A 681 9.82 105.12 -38.05
N CYS A 682 9.09 104.90 -36.95
CA CYS A 682 8.82 103.58 -36.42
C CYS A 682 8.01 102.72 -37.40
N ASN A 683 6.94 103.27 -37.99
CA ASN A 683 6.12 102.56 -38.96
C ASN A 683 6.89 102.23 -40.24
N GLY A 684 7.70 103.17 -40.75
CA GLY A 684 8.57 102.89 -41.91
C GLY A 684 9.59 101.79 -41.63
N MET A 685 10.15 101.72 -40.42
CA MET A 685 11.05 100.63 -40.01
C MET A 685 10.30 99.29 -39.92
N LEU A 686 9.06 99.27 -39.41
CA LEU A 686 8.25 98.05 -39.36
C LEU A 686 7.86 97.54 -40.75
N GLU A 687 7.53 98.43 -41.69
CA GLU A 687 7.29 98.04 -43.08
C GLU A 687 8.54 97.41 -43.73
N GLN A 688 9.72 97.99 -43.50
CA GLN A 688 10.99 97.42 -43.97
C GLN A 688 11.30 96.07 -43.31
N LEU A 689 11.07 95.97 -42.00
CA LEU A 689 11.23 94.75 -41.24
C LEU A 689 10.31 93.64 -41.76
N GLN A 690 9.05 93.96 -42.07
CA GLN A 690 8.06 93.03 -42.65
C GLN A 690 8.51 92.52 -44.03
N VAL A 691 9.07 93.39 -44.88
CA VAL A 691 9.64 93.00 -46.19
C VAL A 691 10.83 92.06 -45.98
N ARG A 692 11.81 92.44 -45.16
CA ARG A 692 13.01 91.62 -44.90
C ARG A 692 12.65 90.27 -44.28
N PHE A 693 11.73 90.25 -43.32
CA PHE A 693 11.25 89.04 -42.68
C PHE A 693 10.57 88.10 -43.70
N SER A 694 9.75 88.64 -44.60
CA SER A 694 9.11 87.87 -45.67
C SER A 694 10.10 87.28 -46.70
N CYS A 695 11.32 87.84 -46.78
CA CYS A 695 12.38 87.38 -47.69
C CYS A 695 13.34 86.38 -47.07
N LEU A 696 13.27 86.11 -45.76
CA LEU A 696 14.12 85.10 -45.11
C LEU A 696 13.91 83.71 -45.73
N ILE A 697 12.70 83.44 -46.20
CA ILE A 697 12.31 82.19 -46.86
C ILE A 697 11.59 82.49 -48.17
N ARG A 698 11.77 81.64 -49.18
CA ARG A 698 11.03 81.75 -50.45
C ARG A 698 9.53 81.66 -50.18
N GLN A 699 8.76 82.66 -50.64
CA GLN A 699 7.30 82.74 -50.41
C GLN A 699 6.51 81.53 -50.93
N SER A 700 7.04 80.77 -51.89
CA SER A 700 6.44 79.53 -52.38
C SER A 700 6.52 78.37 -51.37
N ALA A 701 7.45 78.43 -50.41
CA ALA A 701 7.68 77.39 -49.41
C ALA A 701 6.97 77.74 -48.10
N LEU A 702 7.13 78.97 -47.61
CA LEU A 702 6.48 79.44 -46.38
C LEU A 702 6.30 80.95 -46.45
N VAL A 703 5.11 81.44 -46.10
CA VAL A 703 4.81 82.87 -46.05
C VAL A 703 5.05 83.36 -44.63
N LEU A 704 6.12 84.13 -44.43
CA LEU A 704 6.45 84.74 -43.15
C LEU A 704 5.82 86.13 -43.05
N LYS A 705 5.04 86.35 -41.99
CA LYS A 705 4.43 87.65 -41.66
C LYS A 705 4.40 87.88 -40.16
N PHE A 706 4.34 89.14 -39.75
CA PHE A 706 4.02 89.53 -38.38
C PHE A 706 2.96 90.62 -38.38
N HIS A 707 2.28 90.77 -37.24
CA HIS A 707 1.50 91.96 -36.91
C HIS A 707 2.26 92.76 -35.85
N ALA A 708 2.12 94.08 -35.87
CA ALA A 708 2.77 94.94 -34.91
C ALA A 708 1.81 96.04 -34.44
N GLY A 709 1.61 96.10 -33.12
CA GLY A 709 0.99 97.24 -32.46
C GLY A 709 2.06 98.25 -32.09
N THR A 710 1.76 99.54 -32.30
CA THR A 710 2.65 100.65 -31.90
C THR A 710 1.90 101.63 -31.01
N ALA A 711 2.51 102.03 -29.89
CA ALA A 711 1.97 103.06 -29.01
C ALA A 711 3.01 104.17 -28.78
N GLU A 712 2.59 105.41 -29.03
CA GLU A 712 3.42 106.59 -28.74
C GLU A 712 3.40 106.87 -27.23
N ALA A 713 4.57 106.83 -26.61
CA ALA A 713 4.73 107.10 -25.20
C ALA A 713 4.85 108.60 -24.93
N LYS A 714 3.93 109.08 -24.08
CA LYS A 714 3.95 110.41 -23.48
C LYS A 714 4.22 110.25 -21.98
N ASP A 715 3.44 110.89 -21.12
CA ASP A 715 3.65 110.91 -19.67
C ASP A 715 2.92 109.76 -18.92
N GLN A 716 2.41 108.78 -19.66
CA GLN A 716 1.68 107.62 -19.12
C GLN A 716 2.61 106.53 -18.56
N SER A 717 2.11 105.76 -17.61
CA SER A 717 2.86 104.68 -16.95
C SER A 717 3.24 103.56 -17.93
N THR A 718 4.22 102.72 -17.57
CA THR A 718 4.62 101.57 -18.41
C THR A 718 3.51 100.55 -18.54
N GLY A 719 2.69 100.36 -17.51
CA GLY A 719 1.52 99.48 -17.58
C GLY A 719 0.48 99.97 -18.60
N GLU A 720 0.06 101.23 -18.52
CA GLU A 720 -0.92 101.82 -19.46
C GLU A 720 -0.42 101.80 -20.91
N LEU A 721 0.87 102.05 -21.12
CA LEU A 721 1.49 101.98 -22.45
C LEU A 721 1.51 100.55 -23.01
N MET A 722 1.73 99.55 -22.15
CA MET A 722 1.66 98.14 -22.53
C MET A 722 0.23 97.71 -22.90
N GLU A 723 -0.78 98.20 -22.18
CA GLU A 723 -2.19 97.95 -22.54
C GLU A 723 -2.54 98.59 -23.89
N GLN A 724 -2.10 99.82 -24.14
CA GLN A 724 -2.34 100.50 -25.42
C GLN A 724 -1.70 99.78 -26.61
N VAL A 725 -0.44 99.34 -26.48
CA VAL A 725 0.25 98.63 -27.56
C VAL A 725 -0.38 97.25 -27.82
N GLN A 726 -0.91 96.60 -26.78
CA GLN A 726 -1.62 95.33 -26.91
C GLN A 726 -2.97 95.51 -27.63
N CYS A 727 -3.74 96.53 -27.29
CA CYS A 727 -4.95 96.88 -28.03
C CYS A 727 -4.64 97.21 -29.50
N ALA A 728 -3.58 97.98 -29.75
CA ALA A 728 -3.14 98.31 -31.11
C ALA A 728 -2.73 97.08 -31.93
N LEU A 729 -2.17 96.04 -31.29
CA LEU A 729 -1.85 94.78 -31.96
C LEU A 729 -3.11 93.97 -32.29
N MET A 730 -4.15 94.01 -31.46
CA MET A 730 -5.42 93.32 -31.74
C MET A 730 -6.19 93.93 -32.93
N ASP A 731 -5.99 95.22 -33.17
CA ASP A 731 -6.60 95.96 -34.27
C ASP A 731 -5.79 95.88 -35.59
N ALA A 732 -4.55 95.37 -35.56
CA ALA A 732 -3.60 95.27 -36.67
C ALA A 732 -3.65 93.88 -37.35
#